data_AF-A0A2T0M1V9-F1
#
_entry.id   AF-A0A2T0M1V9-F1
#
_cell.length_a   1.000
_cell.length_b   1.000
_cell.length_c   1.000
_cell.angle_alpha   90.00
_cell.angle_beta   90.00
_cell.angle_gamma   90.00
#
_symmetry.space_group_name_H-M   'P 1'
#
loop_
_entity.id
_entity.type
_entity.pdbx_description
1 polymer ?
#
loop_
_entity_poly.entity_id
_entity_poly.type
_entity_poly.pdbx_seq_one_letter_code
_entity_poly.pdbx_strand_id
1 'polypeptide(L)'
;MWKGNVTELIGDALDRRLTACFGTYAHAVARKSAHWRVEQVSMSGERDSVAGTTRTKKTAPEGGGRTTRGRKDGANGAGRRRLVIVESPTKARKIAPYLGRDYVVESSRGHIRDLPRGAADVPAKYKGQPWARLGVDVDNDFEPLYVVSPDKKSTVTELKSLLKDVDELYLATDPDREGEAIAWHLLEALKPKVPVRRMVFHEVTEQAIRAAAESTRDLDPDLVDAQETRRILDRLYGYEVSPVLWKKVMPKLSAGRVQSVATRIVVQRERERMAFRSASYWDIAATLQADADGADATSPRTFPARLVGVDGRRLATGRDFDSTGQLKSSGPQSQDVRILDEAEATRLAEALRDRDLSVSSVEEKPYTRRPYAPFMTSTLQQEAGRKLRFSSDRTMRIAQRLYENGYITYMRTDSTTLSDTAINAARSQATELYGAEYVADKPRQYTRKVKNAQEAHEAIRPAGESFRTPGAVAAELESDEFRLYELIWQRTIASQMADAKGTTMSVRITGVAASGEECTFSASGRTITFPGFLKAYVEAVDSEQGGEADDQQSRLPRLARDQALTATELTPDGHATTPPARYSEPSLVSKLEELGIGRPSTYASIINTIQDRGYVWKKGSALVPSWVAFSVVGLLEQHFERLVDYDFTAAMEDELDKIAAGDEQRTRWLSRFYFGAENGDSGRDGSVSQLGGLKKLVGSGVEDIDAREINSIPLFEDHEGRPVVVRVGRYGPYLEREVDGASQRANLPEDLPPDELTVEIAEKLFATPQEGRSLGTDPVTGHEIVAKEGRFGPYVTEVLPEPEEGESGKKSSKAKKPKPRTASLFKSMSIQDITLDDALKLLSLPRVVGTDPDSGEEITAQNGRYGPYLKKGTDSRSLSSEEQIFDITLEEALKIYAEPKRRGRQAAAKPPLKELGNDPASGKPMIVKDGRFGPYVTDGEYNASLRKSDSVEDLTDERAAELLAEKRAKGPAPKKRSTIRKKATAKSK
;
A
#
# COMPACT_ATOMS: atom_id res chain seq x y z
N MET A 1 -38.20 -46.32 -32.76
CA MET A 1 -37.85 -47.44 -33.66
C MET A 1 -37.36 -46.80 -34.96
N TRP A 2 -36.07 -46.96 -35.31
CA TRP A 2 -35.42 -46.66 -36.61
C TRP A 2 -35.51 -45.21 -37.15
N LYS A 3 -34.41 -44.43 -37.17
CA LYS A 3 -33.33 -44.34 -38.20
C LYS A 3 -33.84 -44.03 -39.62
N GLY A 4 -33.40 -42.91 -40.20
CA GLY A 4 -33.37 -42.73 -41.67
C GLY A 4 -33.26 -41.28 -42.19
N ASN A 5 -32.02 -40.82 -42.41
CA ASN A 5 -31.53 -39.95 -43.48
C ASN A 5 -32.36 -38.76 -43.99
N VAL A 6 -31.91 -37.53 -43.64
CA VAL A 6 -31.81 -36.38 -44.57
C VAL A 6 -30.60 -35.52 -44.17
N THR A 7 -29.38 -35.94 -44.54
CA THR A 7 -28.16 -35.13 -44.36
C THR A 7 -27.10 -35.42 -45.42
N GLU A 8 -27.51 -35.54 -46.69
CA GLU A 8 -26.57 -35.75 -47.81
C GLU A 8 -26.70 -34.72 -48.94
N LEU A 9 -27.26 -33.54 -48.66
CA LEU A 9 -27.45 -32.49 -49.68
C LEU A 9 -26.99 -31.08 -49.28
N ILE A 10 -26.31 -30.93 -48.14
CA ILE A 10 -25.79 -29.62 -47.69
C ILE A 10 -24.25 -29.64 -47.47
N GLY A 11 -23.61 -30.82 -47.54
CA GLY A 11 -22.15 -30.96 -47.39
C GLY A 11 -21.33 -30.42 -48.57
N ASP A 12 -21.81 -30.59 -49.80
CA ASP A 12 -21.00 -30.31 -51.00
C ASP A 12 -21.06 -28.85 -51.50
N ALA A 13 -21.98 -28.03 -50.97
CA ALA A 13 -22.09 -26.62 -51.35
C ALA A 13 -21.25 -25.68 -50.47
N LEU A 14 -20.85 -26.11 -49.27
CA LEU A 14 -20.01 -25.29 -48.38
C LEU A 14 -18.51 -25.43 -48.68
N ASP A 15 -18.08 -26.57 -49.21
CA ASP A 15 -16.65 -26.88 -49.39
C ASP A 15 -16.02 -26.15 -50.59
N ARG A 16 -16.84 -25.72 -51.56
CA ARG A 16 -16.39 -24.93 -52.73
C ARG A 16 -16.36 -23.42 -52.52
N ARG A 17 -16.94 -22.88 -51.43
CA ARG A 17 -16.84 -21.45 -51.09
C ARG A 17 -15.80 -21.12 -50.01
N LEU A 18 -15.43 -22.07 -49.15
CA LEU A 18 -14.40 -21.88 -48.13
C LEU A 18 -12.97 -21.98 -48.67
N THR A 19 -12.75 -22.72 -49.76
CA THR A 19 -11.43 -22.83 -50.41
C THR A 19 -11.03 -21.56 -51.18
N ALA A 20 -11.96 -20.64 -51.45
CA ALA A 20 -11.69 -19.39 -52.18
C ALA A 20 -11.31 -18.19 -51.31
N CYS A 21 -11.53 -18.23 -49.98
CA CYS A 21 -11.21 -17.10 -49.09
C CYS A 21 -9.93 -17.28 -48.25
N PHE A 22 -9.33 -18.47 -48.20
CA PHE A 22 -8.04 -18.70 -47.52
C PHE A 22 -6.81 -18.64 -48.45
N GLY A 23 -7.02 -18.43 -49.76
CA GLY A 23 -5.94 -18.33 -50.75
C GLY A 23 -5.24 -16.97 -50.85
N THR A 24 -5.75 -15.91 -50.21
CA THR A 24 -5.26 -14.53 -50.40
C THR A 24 -4.42 -13.95 -49.26
N TYR A 25 -4.17 -14.68 -48.18
CA TYR A 25 -3.28 -14.22 -47.10
C TYR A 25 -1.92 -14.94 -47.01
N ALA A 26 -1.73 -16.04 -47.77
CA ALA A 26 -0.47 -16.78 -47.82
C ALA A 26 0.48 -16.34 -48.96
N HIS A 27 0.09 -15.38 -49.81
CA HIS A 27 0.85 -14.99 -51.00
C HIS A 27 1.58 -13.63 -50.92
N ALA A 28 1.66 -13.00 -49.73
CA ALA A 28 2.33 -11.71 -49.55
C ALA A 28 3.65 -11.74 -48.74
N VAL A 29 4.08 -12.89 -48.20
CA VAL A 29 5.34 -12.97 -47.40
C VAL A 29 6.39 -13.92 -48.00
N ALA A 30 6.09 -14.62 -49.09
CA ALA A 30 7.04 -15.50 -49.78
C ALA A 30 7.36 -14.99 -51.20
N ARG A 31 7.93 -13.79 -51.32
CA ARG A 31 8.69 -13.33 -52.51
C ARG A 31 9.36 -11.98 -52.22
N LYS A 32 10.57 -12.03 -51.65
CA LYS A 32 11.68 -11.08 -51.91
C LYS A 32 12.92 -11.52 -51.13
N SER A 33 13.46 -12.67 -51.55
CA SER A 33 14.84 -13.05 -51.26
C SER A 33 15.49 -13.47 -52.58
N ALA A 34 16.59 -12.79 -52.90
CA ALA A 34 17.63 -13.09 -53.89
C ALA A 34 17.45 -12.61 -55.35
N HIS A 35 18.20 -11.56 -55.76
CA HIS A 35 19.41 -11.65 -56.62
C HIS A 35 19.86 -10.29 -57.20
N TRP A 36 21.10 -9.86 -56.91
CA TRP A 36 22.16 -9.42 -57.86
C TRP A 36 23.45 -9.03 -57.07
N ARG A 37 24.47 -9.90 -57.04
CA ARG A 37 25.80 -9.89 -57.73
C ARG A 37 26.81 -8.83 -57.25
N VAL A 38 27.91 -9.24 -56.62
CA VAL A 38 29.25 -9.67 -57.14
C VAL A 38 30.19 -8.46 -57.31
N GLU A 39 31.20 -8.37 -56.44
CA GLU A 39 32.63 -8.36 -56.78
C GLU A 39 33.48 -8.37 -55.50
N GLN A 40 34.15 -9.50 -55.24
CA GLN A 40 35.40 -9.51 -54.47
C GLN A 40 36.42 -10.31 -55.27
N VAL A 41 37.50 -9.63 -55.64
CA VAL A 41 38.72 -10.22 -56.15
C VAL A 41 39.64 -10.53 -54.96
N SER A 42 40.13 -11.77 -55.00
CA SER A 42 41.08 -12.47 -54.13
C SER A 42 42.52 -11.94 -54.18
N MET A 43 43.32 -12.23 -53.13
CA MET A 43 44.62 -12.96 -53.17
C MET A 43 44.96 -13.40 -51.72
N SER A 44 44.85 -14.70 -51.34
CA SER A 44 45.90 -15.76 -51.31
C SER A 44 47.18 -15.33 -50.58
N GLY A 45 47.59 -15.91 -49.45
CA GLY A 45 48.03 -17.29 -49.13
C GLY A 45 48.93 -17.14 -47.87
N GLU A 46 49.36 -18.12 -47.09
CA GLU A 46 49.43 -19.57 -47.17
C GLU A 46 49.84 -20.01 -45.75
N ARG A 47 49.35 -21.16 -45.27
CA ARG A 47 49.84 -21.78 -44.03
C ARG A 47 51.01 -22.66 -44.39
N ASP A 48 52.00 -22.72 -43.52
CA ASP A 48 52.75 -23.96 -43.37
C ASP A 48 53.05 -24.30 -41.91
N SER A 49 53.23 -25.58 -41.72
CA SER A 49 53.07 -26.34 -40.49
C SER A 49 54.40 -26.94 -40.02
N VAL A 50 54.32 -27.68 -38.91
CA VAL A 50 55.20 -28.82 -38.52
C VAL A 50 56.17 -28.59 -37.34
N ALA A 51 55.75 -29.23 -36.23
CA ALA A 51 56.46 -30.12 -35.30
C ALA A 51 57.72 -29.69 -34.52
N GLY A 52 57.76 -30.18 -33.27
CA GLY A 52 58.97 -30.82 -32.74
C GLY A 52 59.43 -30.33 -31.36
N THR A 53 59.00 -31.04 -30.32
CA THR A 53 59.84 -31.62 -29.23
C THR A 53 61.17 -30.88 -28.91
N THR A 54 61.51 -30.46 -27.69
CA THR A 54 61.85 -31.33 -26.55
C THR A 54 62.28 -30.48 -25.34
N ARG A 55 62.02 -30.99 -24.13
CA ARG A 55 62.55 -30.58 -22.82
C ARG A 55 64.05 -30.24 -22.81
N THR A 56 64.45 -29.23 -22.01
CA THR A 56 65.48 -29.41 -20.97
C THR A 56 65.40 -28.35 -19.86
N LYS A 57 65.82 -28.80 -18.67
CA LYS A 57 65.70 -28.24 -17.33
C LYS A 57 66.78 -27.20 -17.00
N LYS A 58 66.42 -26.34 -16.02
CA LYS A 58 67.26 -25.73 -14.95
C LYS A 58 68.37 -24.77 -15.42
N THR A 59 68.43 -23.55 -14.92
CA THR A 59 68.92 -23.23 -13.56
C THR A 59 68.74 -21.74 -13.28
N ALA A 60 68.43 -21.37 -12.03
CA ALA A 60 68.71 -20.05 -11.47
C ALA A 60 70.18 -20.00 -11.03
N PRO A 61 70.78 -18.80 -10.88
CA PRO A 61 70.80 -18.23 -9.54
C PRO A 61 70.63 -16.71 -9.45
N GLU A 62 70.46 -16.30 -8.19
CA GLU A 62 70.26 -14.98 -7.62
C GLU A 62 71.40 -13.98 -7.89
N GLY A 63 71.13 -12.68 -7.68
CA GLY A 63 72.18 -11.73 -7.31
C GLY A 63 71.95 -10.26 -7.65
N GLY A 64 71.36 -9.53 -6.69
CA GLY A 64 71.54 -8.12 -6.32
C GLY A 64 72.09 -7.07 -7.31
N GLY A 65 71.40 -5.93 -7.40
CA GLY A 65 71.96 -4.71 -7.97
C GLY A 65 71.03 -3.50 -7.86
N ARG A 66 71.08 -2.79 -6.74
CA ARG A 66 70.40 -1.50 -6.52
C ARG A 66 71.22 -0.39 -7.19
N THR A 67 70.70 0.26 -8.22
CA THR A 67 71.21 1.56 -8.71
C THR A 67 70.07 2.50 -9.06
N THR A 68 70.20 3.72 -8.55
CA THR A 68 69.29 4.85 -8.68
C THR A 68 69.64 5.73 -9.88
N ARG A 69 68.60 6.40 -10.40
CA ARG A 69 68.55 7.60 -11.28
C ARG A 69 68.52 7.37 -12.79
N GLY A 70 67.46 7.90 -13.39
CA GLY A 70 67.32 8.12 -14.83
C GLY A 70 65.89 8.49 -15.20
N ARG A 71 65.47 9.70 -14.83
CA ARG A 71 64.22 10.34 -15.27
C ARG A 71 64.16 10.28 -16.80
N LYS A 72 63.23 9.50 -17.36
CA LYS A 72 62.81 9.61 -18.75
C LYS A 72 61.38 10.12 -18.74
N ASP A 73 61.24 11.37 -19.17
CA ASP A 73 59.98 12.02 -19.43
C ASP A 73 59.17 11.19 -20.43
N GLY A 74 58.15 10.51 -19.92
CA GLY A 74 57.08 9.91 -20.70
C GLY A 74 55.84 10.76 -20.50
N ALA A 75 55.62 11.71 -21.40
CA ALA A 75 54.31 12.31 -21.59
C ALA A 75 53.33 11.21 -22.03
N ASN A 76 52.47 10.75 -21.12
CA ASN A 76 51.23 10.05 -21.44
C ASN A 76 50.24 10.29 -20.29
N GLY A 77 49.05 10.80 -20.63
CA GLY A 77 48.10 11.45 -19.72
C GLY A 77 47.73 10.65 -18.48
N ALA A 78 48.15 11.13 -17.31
CA ALA A 78 47.54 10.78 -16.04
C ALA A 78 46.21 11.56 -15.94
N GLY A 79 45.10 10.93 -16.30
CA GLY A 79 43.77 11.49 -16.07
C GLY A 79 43.57 11.74 -14.58
N ARG A 80 43.01 12.92 -14.22
CA ARG A 80 42.66 13.25 -12.84
C ARG A 80 41.73 12.16 -12.29
N ARG A 81 42.11 11.55 -11.17
CA ARG A 81 41.32 10.50 -10.52
C ARG A 81 40.29 11.14 -9.61
N ARG A 82 39.01 10.79 -9.74
CA ARG A 82 37.90 11.45 -9.03
C ARG A 82 37.14 10.45 -8.17
N LEU A 83 36.81 10.81 -6.94
CA LEU A 83 35.90 10.02 -6.10
C LEU A 83 34.48 10.55 -6.24
N VAL A 84 33.51 9.69 -6.55
CA VAL A 84 32.09 10.01 -6.59
C VAL A 84 31.40 9.27 -5.45
N ILE A 85 30.64 9.98 -4.62
CA ILE A 85 29.87 9.37 -3.53
C ILE A 85 28.38 9.50 -3.81
N VAL A 86 27.68 8.37 -3.79
CA VAL A 86 26.21 8.26 -3.92
C VAL A 86 25.61 7.59 -2.68
N GLU A 87 24.29 7.59 -2.52
CA GLU A 87 23.64 6.99 -1.35
C GLU A 87 23.62 5.47 -1.38
N SER A 88 23.44 4.87 -2.56
CA SER A 88 23.12 3.44 -2.70
C SER A 88 24.20 2.66 -3.46
N PRO A 89 24.51 1.41 -3.04
CA PRO A 89 25.45 0.56 -3.78
C PRO A 89 24.97 0.17 -5.18
N THR A 90 23.65 0.18 -5.42
CA THR A 90 23.08 -0.09 -6.74
C THR A 90 23.36 1.08 -7.68
N LYS A 91 23.09 2.31 -7.21
CA LYS A 91 23.39 3.54 -7.94
C LYS A 91 24.88 3.64 -8.26
N ALA A 92 25.76 3.30 -7.31
CA ALA A 92 27.21 3.31 -7.52
C ALA A 92 27.63 2.37 -8.66
N ARG A 93 27.15 1.13 -8.64
CA ARG A 93 27.42 0.13 -9.69
C ARG A 93 26.85 0.54 -11.05
N LYS A 94 25.76 1.30 -11.08
CA LYS A 94 25.12 1.76 -12.32
C LYS A 94 25.82 2.97 -12.93
N ILE A 95 26.29 3.90 -12.10
CA ILE A 95 26.96 5.14 -12.53
C ILE A 95 28.42 4.90 -12.93
N ALA A 96 29.14 3.98 -12.27
CA ALA A 96 30.56 3.74 -12.55
C ALA A 96 30.87 3.44 -14.03
N PRO A 97 30.11 2.57 -14.74
CA PRO A 97 30.33 2.34 -16.17
C PRO A 97 30.09 3.58 -17.05
N TYR A 98 29.18 4.48 -16.67
CA TYR A 98 28.87 5.69 -17.46
C TYR A 98 29.96 6.75 -17.37
N LEU A 99 30.62 6.86 -16.22
CA LEU A 99 31.70 7.82 -16.00
C LEU A 99 33.08 7.30 -16.47
N GLY A 100 33.26 5.98 -16.47
CA GLY A 100 34.48 5.34 -16.97
C GLY A 100 35.63 5.31 -15.96
N ARG A 101 36.83 4.97 -16.45
CA ARG A 101 37.99 4.56 -15.64
C ARG A 101 38.61 5.64 -14.74
N ASP A 102 38.35 6.92 -15.01
CA ASP A 102 38.93 8.04 -14.27
C ASP A 102 38.13 8.36 -12.97
N TYR A 103 37.01 7.65 -12.75
CA TYR A 103 36.14 7.82 -11.60
C TYR A 103 36.12 6.55 -10.73
N VAL A 104 36.23 6.74 -9.42
CA VAL A 104 35.95 5.73 -8.39
C VAL A 104 34.59 6.08 -7.79
N VAL A 105 33.60 5.21 -7.91
CA VAL A 105 32.23 5.48 -7.44
C VAL A 105 31.90 4.60 -6.25
N GLU A 106 31.59 5.23 -5.11
CA GLU A 106 31.31 4.56 -3.84
C GLU A 106 29.99 4.98 -3.22
N SER A 107 29.52 4.19 -2.26
CA SER A 107 28.24 4.41 -1.58
C SER A 107 28.40 4.79 -0.11
N SER A 108 27.71 5.84 0.33
CA SER A 108 27.59 6.22 1.75
C SER A 108 26.61 5.34 2.54
N ARG A 109 25.76 4.56 1.84
CA ARG A 109 24.64 3.80 2.40
C ARG A 109 23.64 4.69 3.14
N GLY A 110 23.29 5.82 2.53
CA GLY A 110 22.40 6.85 3.09
C GLY A 110 23.10 7.79 4.06
N HIS A 111 22.38 8.26 5.08
CA HIS A 111 22.92 9.12 6.15
C HIS A 111 24.06 8.45 6.92
N ILE A 112 25.15 9.20 7.11
CA ILE A 112 26.33 8.75 7.88
C ILE A 112 26.39 9.36 9.29
N ARG A 113 25.69 10.47 9.51
CA ARG A 113 25.55 11.15 10.79
C ARG A 113 24.07 11.30 11.13
N ASP A 114 23.76 11.37 12.42
CA ASP A 114 22.45 11.74 12.95
C ASP A 114 22.64 12.33 14.35
N LEU A 115 21.58 12.91 14.90
CA LEU A 115 21.51 13.28 16.31
C LEU A 115 21.55 12.02 17.20
N PRO A 116 22.17 12.06 18.40
CA PRO A 116 22.21 10.94 19.34
C PRO A 116 20.84 10.30 19.56
N ARG A 117 20.76 8.96 19.52
CA ARG A 117 19.52 8.21 19.81
C ARG A 117 19.37 7.88 21.28
N GLY A 118 20.48 7.93 22.02
CA GLY A 118 20.51 7.71 23.45
C GLY A 118 21.83 8.15 24.07
N ALA A 119 21.95 7.96 25.39
CA ALA A 119 23.14 8.39 26.14
C ALA A 119 24.45 7.70 25.67
N ALA A 120 24.35 6.50 25.09
CA ALA A 120 25.50 5.77 24.56
C ALA A 120 26.13 6.43 23.33
N ASP A 121 25.34 7.17 22.55
CA ASP A 121 25.80 7.82 21.32
C ASP A 121 26.49 9.17 21.60
N VAL A 122 26.31 9.73 22.80
CA VAL A 122 26.89 11.03 23.18
C VAL A 122 28.41 10.92 23.32
N PRO A 123 29.21 11.70 22.56
CA PRO A 123 30.67 11.66 22.64
C PRO A 123 31.17 12.13 24.01
N ALA A 124 32.31 11.62 24.45
CA ALA A 124 32.87 11.93 25.78
C ALA A 124 33.00 13.44 26.08
N LYS A 125 33.36 14.24 25.08
CA LYS A 125 33.45 15.71 25.19
C LYS A 125 32.13 16.37 25.62
N TYR A 126 30.99 15.82 25.23
CA TYR A 126 29.66 16.36 25.50
C TYR A 126 28.91 15.58 26.60
N LYS A 127 29.52 14.53 27.16
CA LYS A 127 28.91 13.79 28.28
C LYS A 127 28.83 14.70 29.51
N GLY A 128 27.67 14.73 30.15
CA GLY A 128 27.38 15.59 31.30
C GLY A 128 26.73 16.92 30.93
N GLN A 129 26.74 17.32 29.66
CA GLN A 129 25.94 18.45 29.20
C GLN A 129 24.45 18.08 29.19
N PRO A 130 23.55 18.85 29.83
CA PRO A 130 22.13 18.52 29.94
C PRO A 130 21.43 18.33 28.58
N TRP A 131 21.81 19.14 27.60
CA TRP A 131 21.24 19.15 26.25
C TRP A 131 21.81 18.04 25.34
N ALA A 132 22.95 17.44 25.66
CA ALA A 132 23.63 16.52 24.74
C ALA A 132 22.84 15.23 24.45
N ARG A 133 21.95 14.81 25.36
CA ARG A 133 21.02 13.69 25.12
C ARG A 133 19.86 14.08 24.20
N LEU A 134 19.38 15.33 24.26
CA LEU A 134 18.47 15.89 23.26
C LEU A 134 19.20 16.02 21.92
N GLY A 135 20.50 16.28 21.95
CA GLY A 135 21.35 16.43 20.78
C GLY A 135 21.20 17.78 20.09
N VAL A 136 20.52 18.73 20.72
CA VAL A 136 20.32 20.10 20.23
C VAL A 136 20.54 21.04 21.40
N ASP A 137 21.45 21.99 21.26
CA ASP A 137 21.67 23.04 22.24
C ASP A 137 20.74 24.23 21.96
N VAL A 138 19.56 24.20 22.58
CA VAL A 138 18.51 25.22 22.35
C VAL A 138 18.88 26.61 22.84
N ASP A 139 19.86 26.72 23.75
CA ASP A 139 20.30 27.99 24.31
C ASP A 139 21.46 28.62 23.50
N ASN A 140 22.04 27.88 22.56
CA ASN A 140 23.11 28.33 21.66
C ASN A 140 22.71 28.11 20.20
N ASP A 141 21.73 28.91 19.74
CA ASP A 141 21.27 28.96 18.34
C ASP A 141 20.87 27.59 17.73
N PHE A 142 20.34 26.70 18.58
CA PHE A 142 19.94 25.34 18.22
C PHE A 142 21.08 24.53 17.57
N GLU A 143 22.31 24.66 18.09
CA GLU A 143 23.46 23.90 17.58
C GLU A 143 23.20 22.38 17.70
N PRO A 144 23.20 21.63 16.58
CA PRO A 144 22.97 20.19 16.60
C PRO A 144 24.27 19.42 16.90
N LEU A 145 24.18 18.44 17.79
CA LEU A 145 25.23 17.46 18.01
C LEU A 145 25.08 16.31 17.02
N TYR A 146 25.74 16.38 15.87
CA TYR A 146 25.79 15.27 14.93
C TYR A 146 26.89 14.26 15.28
N VAL A 147 26.51 12.98 15.37
CA VAL A 147 27.42 11.86 15.63
C VAL A 147 27.41 10.88 14.48
N VAL A 148 28.57 10.29 14.17
CA VAL A 148 28.64 9.21 13.18
C VAL A 148 27.96 7.97 13.76
N SER A 149 26.92 7.50 13.07
CA SER A 149 26.18 6.32 13.48
C SER A 149 27.11 5.11 13.63
N PRO A 150 26.97 4.27 14.69
CA PRO A 150 27.90 3.17 14.95
C PRO A 150 28.08 2.21 13.75
N ASP A 151 27.01 1.94 13.01
CA ASP A 151 26.99 1.08 11.82
C ASP A 151 27.64 1.72 10.58
N LYS A 152 27.92 3.03 10.61
CA LYS A 152 28.50 3.80 9.49
C LYS A 152 29.97 4.14 9.68
N LYS A 153 30.56 3.84 10.84
CA LYS A 153 31.97 4.15 11.14
C LYS A 153 32.95 3.50 10.16
N SER A 154 32.70 2.25 9.77
CA SER A 154 33.53 1.55 8.78
C SER A 154 33.45 2.23 7.40
N THR A 155 32.24 2.57 6.94
CA THR A 155 32.03 3.30 5.68
C THR A 155 32.72 4.66 5.67
N VAL A 156 32.63 5.45 6.74
CA VAL A 156 33.35 6.74 6.82
C VAL A 156 34.87 6.54 6.77
N THR A 157 35.39 5.48 7.41
CA THR A 157 36.82 5.15 7.39
C THR A 157 37.30 4.78 5.99
N GLU A 158 36.52 3.97 5.27
CA GLU A 158 36.77 3.58 3.88
C GLU A 158 36.77 4.79 2.93
N LEU A 159 35.74 5.63 3.00
CA LEU A 159 35.64 6.86 2.20
C LEU A 159 36.82 7.82 2.46
N LYS A 160 37.24 7.97 3.73
CA LYS A 160 38.44 8.76 4.08
C LYS A 160 39.73 8.18 3.51
N SER A 161 39.81 6.85 3.38
CA SER A 161 40.97 6.21 2.77
C SER A 161 41.03 6.53 1.28
N LEU A 162 39.92 6.34 0.56
CA LEU A 162 39.84 6.59 -0.87
C LEU A 162 40.06 8.06 -1.23
N LEU A 163 39.58 8.97 -0.40
CA LEU A 163 39.74 10.41 -0.60
C LEU A 163 41.20 10.89 -0.60
N LYS A 164 42.14 10.09 -0.06
CA LYS A 164 43.58 10.43 -0.07
C LYS A 164 44.22 10.20 -1.45
N ASP A 165 43.62 9.37 -2.28
CA ASP A 165 44.21 8.88 -3.54
C ASP A 165 43.52 9.48 -4.78
N VAL A 166 42.76 10.57 -4.62
CA VAL A 166 41.99 11.24 -5.69
C VAL A 166 42.27 12.75 -5.71
N ASP A 167 42.04 13.36 -6.86
CA ASP A 167 42.28 14.79 -7.12
C ASP A 167 41.03 15.66 -6.88
N GLU A 168 39.82 15.10 -7.01
CA GLU A 168 38.54 15.80 -6.80
C GLU A 168 37.51 14.86 -6.14
N LEU A 169 36.58 15.43 -5.39
CA LEU A 169 35.43 14.75 -4.78
C LEU A 169 34.11 15.23 -5.42
N TYR A 170 33.29 14.30 -5.89
CA TYR A 170 31.96 14.53 -6.43
C TYR A 170 30.91 13.99 -5.46
N LEU A 171 29.99 14.86 -5.04
CA LEU A 171 28.85 14.49 -4.21
C LEU A 171 27.63 14.32 -5.13
N ALA A 172 27.22 13.08 -5.33
CA ALA A 172 26.24 12.64 -6.32
C ALA A 172 24.95 12.13 -5.67
N THR A 173 24.55 12.78 -4.58
CA THR A 173 23.33 12.49 -3.85
C THR A 173 22.08 12.94 -4.62
N ASP A 174 20.93 12.44 -4.21
CA ASP A 174 19.61 12.75 -4.75
C ASP A 174 19.34 14.26 -4.73
N PRO A 175 18.50 14.74 -5.67
CA PRO A 175 18.26 16.17 -5.89
C PRO A 175 17.25 16.79 -4.91
N ASP A 176 17.03 16.21 -3.72
CA ASP A 176 16.11 16.72 -2.69
C ASP A 176 16.88 17.27 -1.47
N ARG A 177 16.18 17.94 -0.55
CA ARG A 177 16.80 18.48 0.69
C ARG A 177 17.49 17.40 1.54
N GLU A 178 16.99 16.16 1.51
CA GLU A 178 17.61 15.01 2.20
C GLU A 178 18.96 14.65 1.57
N GLY A 179 19.03 14.56 0.25
CA GLY A 179 20.27 14.33 -0.49
C GLY A 179 21.28 15.45 -0.31
N GLU A 180 20.83 16.71 -0.24
CA GLU A 180 21.70 17.86 0.03
C GLU A 180 22.29 17.80 1.46
N ALA A 181 21.48 17.45 2.47
CA ALA A 181 21.95 17.24 3.83
C ALA A 181 22.93 16.05 3.95
N ILE A 182 22.73 14.97 3.20
CA ILE A 182 23.70 13.86 3.13
C ILE A 182 25.04 14.35 2.55
N ALA A 183 25.00 15.13 1.46
CA ALA A 183 26.19 15.72 0.85
C ALA A 183 26.93 16.63 1.86
N TRP A 184 26.21 17.48 2.57
CA TRP A 184 26.77 18.31 3.65
C TRP A 184 27.39 17.46 4.77
N HIS A 185 26.69 16.42 5.23
CA HIS A 185 27.23 15.53 6.25
C HIS A 185 28.49 14.79 5.81
N LEU A 186 28.60 14.41 4.52
CA LEU A 186 29.81 13.84 3.94
C LEU A 186 30.95 14.86 3.96
N LEU A 187 30.69 16.10 3.54
CA LEU A 187 31.68 17.18 3.56
C LEU A 187 32.28 17.36 4.96
N GLU A 188 31.41 17.51 5.97
CA GLU A 188 31.78 17.73 7.37
C GLU A 188 32.49 16.52 8.01
N ALA A 189 32.05 15.30 7.69
CA ALA A 189 32.63 14.09 8.26
C ALA A 189 34.00 13.74 7.63
N LEU A 190 34.13 13.95 6.31
CA LEU A 190 35.32 13.60 5.55
C LEU A 190 36.40 14.68 5.59
N LYS A 191 36.01 15.97 5.68
CA LYS A 191 36.91 17.14 5.66
C LYS A 191 37.91 17.09 4.48
N PRO A 192 37.40 17.06 3.23
CA PRO A 192 38.24 16.95 2.05
C PRO A 192 39.24 18.10 1.95
N LYS A 193 40.45 17.78 1.46
CA LYS A 193 41.50 18.76 1.11
C LYS A 193 41.63 18.95 -0.41
N VAL A 194 40.69 18.39 -1.15
CA VAL A 194 40.59 18.41 -2.62
C VAL A 194 39.33 19.18 -3.01
N PRO A 195 39.25 19.74 -4.24
CA PRO A 195 38.04 20.38 -4.72
C PRO A 195 36.83 19.46 -4.62
N VAL A 196 35.71 20.01 -4.15
CA VAL A 196 34.43 19.30 -4.01
C VAL A 196 33.45 19.87 -5.02
N ARG A 197 32.69 19.00 -5.69
CA ARG A 197 31.68 19.37 -6.68
C ARG A 197 30.36 18.67 -6.39
N ARG A 198 29.23 19.37 -6.48
CA ARG A 198 27.89 18.79 -6.32
C ARG A 198 27.32 18.41 -7.68
N MET A 199 27.07 17.11 -7.88
CA MET A 199 26.55 16.52 -9.12
C MET A 199 25.08 16.15 -8.96
N VAL A 200 24.19 16.80 -9.71
CA VAL A 200 22.72 16.64 -9.58
C VAL A 200 22.15 16.06 -10.87
N PHE A 201 21.24 15.09 -10.74
CA PHE A 201 20.54 14.46 -11.86
C PHE A 201 19.19 13.91 -11.40
N HIS A 202 18.24 13.82 -12.33
CA HIS A 202 16.86 13.37 -12.07
C HIS A 202 16.51 12.02 -12.71
N GLU A 203 17.46 11.44 -13.45
CA GLU A 203 17.39 10.08 -13.99
C GLU A 203 18.81 9.49 -14.12
N VAL A 204 18.92 8.16 -14.04
CA VAL A 204 20.21 7.45 -14.09
C VAL A 204 20.44 6.88 -15.48
N THR A 205 20.71 7.77 -16.45
CA THR A 205 21.07 7.43 -17.84
C THR A 205 22.50 7.88 -18.14
N GLU A 206 23.15 7.28 -19.15
CA GLU A 206 24.53 7.65 -19.49
C GLU A 206 24.66 9.15 -19.81
N GLN A 207 23.75 9.67 -20.63
CA GLN A 207 23.72 11.08 -21.04
C GLN A 207 23.49 12.01 -19.84
N ALA A 208 22.50 11.72 -18.99
CA ALA A 208 22.20 12.55 -17.83
C ALA A 208 23.37 12.58 -16.83
N ILE A 209 24.02 11.44 -16.61
CA ILE A 209 25.16 11.33 -15.69
C ILE A 209 26.38 12.06 -16.23
N ARG A 210 26.68 11.94 -17.53
CA ARG A 210 27.78 12.70 -18.16
C ARG A 210 27.53 14.20 -18.10
N ALA A 211 26.32 14.65 -18.46
CA ALA A 211 25.93 16.05 -18.38
C ALA A 211 26.04 16.60 -16.95
N ALA A 212 25.59 15.84 -15.95
CA ALA A 212 25.70 16.23 -14.54
C ALA A 212 27.16 16.31 -14.06
N ALA A 213 28.04 15.43 -14.53
CA ALA A 213 29.46 15.44 -14.18
C ALA A 213 30.21 16.64 -14.80
N GLU A 214 29.76 17.11 -15.96
CA GLU A 214 30.32 18.28 -16.66
C GLU A 214 29.76 19.60 -16.11
N SER A 215 28.48 19.62 -15.71
CA SER A 215 27.77 20.81 -15.23
C SER A 215 27.41 20.69 -13.74
N THR A 216 28.44 20.71 -12.88
CA THR A 216 28.28 20.66 -11.43
C THR A 216 27.83 22.01 -10.85
N ARG A 217 27.12 21.98 -9.73
CA ARG A 217 26.77 23.18 -8.95
C ARG A 217 27.53 23.21 -7.61
N ASP A 218 27.34 24.30 -6.87
CA ASP A 218 27.73 24.39 -5.47
C ASP A 218 26.69 23.70 -4.57
N LEU A 219 27.11 23.36 -3.34
CA LEU A 219 26.20 22.86 -2.32
C LEU A 219 25.24 23.99 -1.92
N ASP A 220 23.97 23.67 -1.80
CA ASP A 220 22.93 24.64 -1.45
C ASP A 220 22.73 24.68 0.08
N PRO A 221 23.17 25.75 0.77
CA PRO A 221 23.07 25.84 2.23
C PRO A 221 21.62 25.96 2.71
N ASP A 222 20.73 26.57 1.93
CA ASP A 222 19.34 26.81 2.31
C ASP A 222 18.55 25.49 2.35
N LEU A 223 18.81 24.58 1.39
CA LEU A 223 18.27 23.21 1.41
C LEU A 223 18.76 22.41 2.61
N VAL A 224 20.04 22.55 2.99
CA VAL A 224 20.61 21.89 4.17
C VAL A 224 19.96 22.43 5.44
N ASP A 225 19.83 23.75 5.56
CA ASP A 225 19.19 24.42 6.68
C ASP A 225 17.72 24.02 6.82
N ALA A 226 16.99 23.88 5.72
CA ALA A 226 15.60 23.42 5.75
C ALA A 226 15.48 21.97 6.26
N GLN A 227 16.38 21.08 5.84
CA GLN A 227 16.42 19.70 6.32
C GLN A 227 16.79 19.64 7.80
N GLU A 228 17.80 20.39 8.22
CA GLU A 228 18.23 20.48 9.61
C GLU A 228 17.15 21.08 10.52
N THR A 229 16.48 22.14 10.05
CA THR A 229 15.32 22.74 10.74
C THR A 229 14.26 21.70 11.00
N ARG A 230 13.87 20.93 9.97
CA ARG A 230 12.91 19.83 10.09
C ARG A 230 13.38 18.78 11.11
N ARG A 231 14.66 18.39 11.03
CA ARG A 231 15.26 17.37 11.90
C ARG A 231 15.25 17.79 13.36
N ILE A 232 15.57 19.05 13.65
CA ILE A 232 15.56 19.65 14.99
C ILE A 232 14.12 19.83 15.47
N LEU A 233 13.23 20.36 14.64
CA LEU A 233 11.81 20.49 14.93
C LEU A 233 11.21 19.16 15.41
N ASP A 234 11.38 18.09 14.63
CA ASP A 234 10.84 16.77 14.96
C ASP A 234 11.50 16.20 16.24
N ARG A 235 12.76 16.56 16.50
CA ARG A 235 13.47 16.21 17.75
C ARG A 235 12.86 16.92 18.96
N LEU A 236 12.66 18.24 18.89
CA LEU A 236 12.07 19.05 19.95
C LEU A 236 10.64 18.58 20.24
N TYR A 237 9.81 18.46 19.20
CA TYR A 237 8.43 17.97 19.33
C TYR A 237 8.39 16.60 20.01
N GLY A 238 9.23 15.66 19.55
CA GLY A 238 9.27 14.31 20.10
C GLY A 238 9.70 14.27 21.58
N TYR A 239 10.70 15.07 21.97
CA TYR A 239 11.23 15.09 23.33
C TYR A 239 10.34 15.84 24.32
N GLU A 240 9.64 16.89 23.89
CA GLU A 240 8.72 17.64 24.75
C GLU A 240 7.38 16.89 24.92
N VAL A 241 6.79 16.42 23.81
CA VAL A 241 5.40 15.92 23.84
C VAL A 241 5.32 14.44 24.24
N SER A 242 6.30 13.59 23.90
CA SER A 242 6.23 12.15 24.24
C SER A 242 6.18 11.86 25.75
N PRO A 243 6.94 12.57 26.62
CA PRO A 243 6.82 12.42 28.08
C PRO A 243 5.42 12.70 28.61
N VAL A 244 4.70 13.66 28.02
CA VAL A 244 3.30 13.93 28.37
C VAL A 244 2.43 12.71 28.05
N LEU A 245 2.60 12.12 26.86
CA LEU A 245 1.89 10.88 26.50
C LEU A 245 2.21 9.73 27.46
N TRP A 246 3.47 9.61 27.91
CA TRP A 246 3.86 8.57 28.88
C TRP A 246 3.20 8.72 30.23
N LYS A 247 3.10 9.97 30.69
CA LYS A 247 2.53 10.31 31.99
C LYS A 247 1.00 10.22 31.98
N LYS A 248 0.35 10.61 30.87
CA LYS A 248 -1.10 10.79 30.79
C LYS A 248 -1.84 9.70 30.00
N VAL A 249 -1.16 8.89 29.20
CA VAL A 249 -1.78 7.80 28.42
C VAL A 249 -1.08 6.47 28.71
N MET A 250 0.11 6.26 28.16
CA MET A 250 0.85 5.00 28.31
C MET A 250 2.35 5.16 28.04
N PRO A 251 3.24 4.48 28.80
CA PRO A 251 4.68 4.49 28.53
C PRO A 251 5.03 4.01 27.11
N LYS A 252 6.15 4.51 26.57
CA LYS A 252 6.70 4.16 25.24
C LYS A 252 5.86 4.59 24.04
N LEU A 253 4.76 5.31 24.25
CA LEU A 253 4.11 6.05 23.17
C LEU A 253 5.05 7.11 22.62
N SER A 254 4.77 7.63 21.44
CA SER A 254 5.65 8.63 20.85
C SER A 254 4.85 9.63 20.06
N ALA A 255 5.12 10.89 20.36
CA ALA A 255 4.51 12.02 19.71
C ALA A 255 5.36 12.44 18.51
N GLY A 256 4.70 13.01 17.50
CA GLY A 256 5.35 13.49 16.30
C GLY A 256 4.35 14.31 15.51
N ARG A 257 4.79 15.46 15.03
CA ARG A 257 3.92 16.48 14.45
C ARG A 257 3.01 15.91 13.35
N VAL A 258 3.60 15.34 12.31
CA VAL A 258 2.84 14.85 11.14
C VAL A 258 2.10 13.54 11.43
N GLN A 259 2.68 12.64 12.23
CA GLN A 259 2.02 11.38 12.59
C GLN A 259 0.79 11.59 13.49
N SER A 260 0.81 12.56 14.42
CA SER A 260 -0.32 12.84 15.30
C SER A 260 -1.50 13.38 14.50
N VAL A 261 -1.24 14.20 13.49
CA VAL A 261 -2.28 14.71 12.58
C VAL A 261 -2.84 13.61 11.68
N ALA A 262 -1.99 12.76 11.10
CA ALA A 262 -2.46 11.61 10.32
C ALA A 262 -3.33 10.66 11.16
N THR A 263 -2.95 10.41 12.42
CA THR A 263 -3.77 9.65 13.37
C THR A 263 -5.10 10.37 13.66
N ARG A 264 -5.08 11.70 13.83
CA ARG A 264 -6.29 12.52 14.03
C ARG A 264 -7.25 12.41 12.85
N ILE A 265 -6.77 12.44 11.60
CA ILE A 265 -7.59 12.27 10.39
C ILE A 265 -8.35 10.93 10.44
N VAL A 266 -7.67 9.85 10.83
CA VAL A 266 -8.28 8.51 10.94
C VAL A 266 -9.27 8.44 12.11
N VAL A 267 -8.92 9.00 13.28
CA VAL A 267 -9.82 9.06 14.45
C VAL A 267 -11.07 9.88 14.15
N GLN A 268 -10.94 11.02 13.47
CA GLN A 268 -12.07 11.88 13.14
C GLN A 268 -13.06 11.18 12.20
N ARG A 269 -12.55 10.48 11.17
CA ARG A 269 -13.40 9.63 10.31
C ARG A 269 -14.10 8.54 11.11
N GLU A 270 -13.44 7.93 12.08
CA GLU A 270 -14.08 6.89 12.90
C GLU A 270 -15.16 7.48 13.82
N ARG A 271 -14.94 8.67 14.40
CA ARG A 271 -15.97 9.42 15.15
C ARG A 271 -17.19 9.73 14.28
N GLU A 272 -16.98 10.17 13.04
CA GLU A 272 -18.07 10.39 12.06
C GLU A 272 -18.90 9.12 11.85
N ARG A 273 -18.25 7.94 11.78
CA ARG A 273 -18.92 6.65 11.63
C ARG A 273 -19.66 6.21 12.90
N MET A 274 -19.07 6.41 14.08
CA MET A 274 -19.70 6.08 15.38
C MET A 274 -20.95 6.93 15.64
N ALA A 275 -20.90 8.21 15.25
CA ALA A 275 -22.03 9.13 15.37
C ALA A 275 -23.09 8.95 14.27
N PHE A 276 -22.76 8.27 13.17
CA PHE A 276 -23.65 8.08 12.04
C PHE A 276 -24.92 7.30 12.45
N ARG A 277 -26.07 7.74 11.93
CA ARG A 277 -27.34 7.01 12.05
C ARG A 277 -27.89 6.78 10.65
N SER A 278 -28.20 5.52 10.36
CA SER A 278 -28.68 5.13 9.04
C SER A 278 -30.16 5.49 8.87
N ALA A 279 -30.52 6.01 7.70
CA ALA A 279 -31.89 6.14 7.23
C ALA A 279 -32.21 5.06 6.19
N SER A 280 -33.41 4.51 6.27
CA SER A 280 -33.99 3.61 5.26
C SER A 280 -34.78 4.42 4.24
N TYR A 281 -34.65 4.07 2.97
CA TYR A 281 -35.43 4.66 1.88
C TYR A 281 -35.61 3.64 0.77
N TRP A 282 -36.75 3.68 0.09
CA TRP A 282 -37.08 2.74 -0.98
C TRP A 282 -37.24 3.45 -2.32
N ASP A 283 -36.89 2.74 -3.38
CA ASP A 283 -37.30 3.04 -4.75
C ASP A 283 -37.84 1.77 -5.43
N ILE A 284 -38.08 1.85 -6.74
CA ILE A 284 -38.48 0.69 -7.55
C ILE A 284 -37.46 0.57 -8.69
N ALA A 285 -36.76 -0.55 -8.74
CA ALA A 285 -35.96 -0.94 -9.89
C ALA A 285 -36.88 -1.54 -10.95
N ALA A 286 -36.77 -1.04 -12.18
CA ALA A 286 -37.56 -1.51 -13.31
C ALA A 286 -36.66 -2.05 -14.41
N THR A 287 -37.04 -3.18 -15.01
CA THR A 287 -36.50 -3.63 -16.29
C THR A 287 -37.52 -3.24 -17.36
N LEU A 288 -37.15 -2.30 -18.22
CA LEU A 288 -38.03 -1.76 -19.27
C LEU A 288 -37.65 -2.36 -20.62
N GLN A 289 -38.66 -2.66 -21.43
CA GLN A 289 -38.52 -3.12 -22.80
C GLN A 289 -39.13 -2.10 -23.77
N ALA A 290 -38.38 -1.77 -24.83
CA ALA A 290 -38.86 -0.96 -25.93
C ALA A 290 -39.47 -1.84 -27.04
N ASP A 291 -40.58 -1.39 -27.64
CA ASP A 291 -41.21 -2.11 -28.75
C ASP A 291 -40.32 -2.14 -30.01
N ALA A 292 -40.46 -3.22 -30.78
CA ALA A 292 -39.45 -3.72 -31.73
C ALA A 292 -39.21 -2.87 -33.01
N ASP A 293 -39.98 -1.80 -33.24
CA ASP A 293 -39.91 -0.99 -34.46
C ASP A 293 -38.69 -0.06 -34.45
N GLY A 294 -37.51 -0.65 -34.70
CA GLY A 294 -36.24 0.07 -34.83
C GLY A 294 -35.03 -0.64 -34.22
N ALA A 295 -35.17 -1.86 -33.72
CA ALA A 295 -34.08 -2.61 -33.11
C ALA A 295 -33.03 -3.03 -34.16
N ASP A 296 -31.97 -2.22 -34.30
CA ASP A 296 -30.71 -2.69 -34.86
C ASP A 296 -30.16 -3.83 -33.97
N ALA A 297 -29.54 -4.85 -34.55
CA ALA A 297 -29.09 -6.07 -33.85
C ALA A 297 -28.02 -5.80 -32.76
N THR A 298 -27.59 -4.55 -32.62
CA THR A 298 -26.54 -4.06 -31.73
C THR A 298 -27.05 -3.25 -30.53
N SER A 299 -28.36 -2.97 -30.43
CA SER A 299 -28.97 -2.22 -29.31
C SER A 299 -29.69 -3.14 -28.32
N PRO A 300 -29.51 -2.94 -27.00
CA PRO A 300 -30.18 -3.77 -25.99
C PRO A 300 -31.69 -3.54 -26.03
N ARG A 301 -32.49 -4.61 -26.13
CA ARG A 301 -33.97 -4.52 -26.16
C ARG A 301 -34.57 -4.15 -24.81
N THR A 302 -33.88 -4.53 -23.74
CA THR A 302 -34.25 -4.22 -22.36
C THR A 302 -33.19 -3.33 -21.71
N PHE A 303 -33.61 -2.48 -20.77
CA PHE A 303 -32.71 -1.61 -20.03
C PHE A 303 -33.23 -1.33 -18.62
N PRO A 304 -32.32 -1.10 -17.65
CA PRO A 304 -32.72 -0.77 -16.29
C PRO A 304 -33.16 0.70 -16.18
N ALA A 305 -34.18 0.94 -15.35
CA ALA A 305 -34.60 2.27 -14.90
C ALA A 305 -34.92 2.23 -13.41
N ARG A 306 -34.93 3.38 -12.76
CA ARG A 306 -35.34 3.50 -11.35
C ARG A 306 -36.42 4.54 -11.17
N LEU A 307 -37.38 4.27 -10.29
CA LEU A 307 -38.37 5.26 -9.86
C LEU A 307 -37.65 6.41 -9.15
N VAL A 308 -37.94 7.64 -9.55
CA VAL A 308 -37.28 8.84 -9.03
C VAL A 308 -38.27 9.94 -8.65
N GLY A 309 -39.56 9.77 -8.93
CA GLY A 309 -40.59 10.68 -8.46
C GLY A 309 -42.00 10.09 -8.52
N VAL A 310 -42.89 10.61 -7.68
CA VAL A 310 -44.31 10.25 -7.59
C VAL A 310 -45.12 11.54 -7.40
N ASP A 311 -46.14 11.75 -8.23
CA ASP A 311 -47.01 12.94 -8.24
C ASP A 311 -46.23 14.27 -8.27
N GLY A 312 -45.22 14.33 -9.14
CA GLY A 312 -44.33 15.50 -9.28
C GLY A 312 -43.29 15.67 -8.17
N ARG A 313 -43.38 14.92 -7.06
CA ARG A 313 -42.40 14.97 -5.96
C ARG A 313 -41.24 14.03 -6.21
N ARG A 314 -40.01 14.49 -5.98
CA ARG A 314 -38.82 13.65 -6.16
C ARG A 314 -38.71 12.62 -5.03
N LEU A 315 -38.29 11.39 -5.32
CA LEU A 315 -38.00 10.43 -4.27
C LEU A 315 -36.68 10.73 -3.55
N ALA A 316 -36.64 10.42 -2.26
CA ALA A 316 -35.45 10.53 -1.44
C ALA A 316 -34.39 9.52 -1.89
N THR A 317 -33.14 9.98 -1.92
CA THR A 317 -31.95 9.14 -2.14
C THR A 317 -30.99 9.32 -0.98
N GLY A 318 -29.96 8.48 -0.88
CA GLY A 318 -28.98 8.56 0.22
C GLY A 318 -28.31 9.93 0.42
N ARG A 319 -28.26 10.78 -0.62
CA ARG A 319 -27.70 12.14 -0.54
C ARG A 319 -28.59 13.15 0.17
N ASP A 320 -29.86 12.84 0.35
CA ASP A 320 -30.87 13.73 0.94
C ASP A 320 -30.90 13.66 2.46
N PHE A 321 -30.28 12.64 3.03
CA PHE A 321 -30.11 12.46 4.45
C PHE A 321 -28.79 13.09 4.94
N ASP A 322 -28.82 13.67 6.13
CA ASP A 322 -27.63 14.05 6.88
C ASP A 322 -27.04 12.86 7.66
N SER A 323 -25.97 13.11 8.42
CA SER A 323 -25.30 12.06 9.21
C SER A 323 -26.14 11.50 10.36
N THR A 324 -27.26 12.14 10.70
CA THR A 324 -28.20 11.69 11.74
C THR A 324 -29.37 10.89 11.18
N GLY A 325 -29.36 10.63 9.86
CA GLY A 325 -30.44 9.93 9.16
C GLY A 325 -31.69 10.79 8.97
N GLN A 326 -31.59 12.11 9.18
CA GLN A 326 -32.68 13.06 8.99
C GLN A 326 -32.58 13.71 7.62
N LEU A 327 -33.72 14.12 7.05
CA LEU A 327 -33.72 14.89 5.80
C LEU A 327 -33.08 16.26 6.02
N LYS A 328 -32.16 16.64 5.12
CA LYS A 328 -31.48 17.94 5.16
C LYS A 328 -32.48 19.09 5.06
N SER A 329 -32.59 19.90 6.11
CA SER A 329 -33.59 20.97 6.21
C SER A 329 -33.28 22.25 5.40
N SER A 330 -32.14 22.33 4.72
CA SER A 330 -31.66 23.55 4.04
C SER A 330 -31.41 23.34 2.54
N GLY A 331 -32.31 23.90 1.72
CA GLY A 331 -32.19 23.96 0.27
C GLY A 331 -33.55 24.18 -0.40
N PRO A 332 -33.65 24.93 -1.53
CA PRO A 332 -34.89 25.06 -2.30
C PRO A 332 -35.44 23.71 -2.81
N GLN A 333 -34.59 22.68 -2.84
CA GLN A 333 -34.90 21.32 -3.32
C GLN A 333 -35.30 20.36 -2.19
N SER A 334 -35.13 20.72 -0.92
CA SER A 334 -35.39 19.81 0.22
C SER A 334 -36.86 19.74 0.63
N GLN A 335 -37.66 20.73 0.23
CA GLN A 335 -39.08 20.83 0.63
C GLN A 335 -40.03 19.95 -0.19
N ASP A 336 -39.55 19.27 -1.24
CA ASP A 336 -40.40 18.53 -2.19
C ASP A 336 -39.91 17.08 -2.44
N VAL A 337 -39.27 16.50 -1.42
CA VAL A 337 -38.75 15.13 -1.44
C VAL A 337 -39.71 14.20 -0.68
N ARG A 338 -40.11 13.09 -1.32
CA ARG A 338 -40.93 12.02 -0.73
C ARG A 338 -40.04 10.83 -0.34
N ILE A 339 -40.16 10.35 0.89
CA ILE A 339 -39.56 9.07 1.32
C ILE A 339 -40.59 7.98 1.08
N LEU A 340 -40.17 6.88 0.46
CA LEU A 340 -40.97 5.65 0.41
C LEU A 340 -40.43 4.65 1.42
N ASP A 341 -41.35 3.90 2.03
CA ASP A 341 -41.06 2.69 2.78
C ASP A 341 -41.36 1.45 1.93
N GLU A 342 -41.12 0.26 2.51
CA GLU A 342 -41.35 -1.03 1.86
C GLU A 342 -42.79 -1.22 1.40
N ALA A 343 -43.76 -0.83 2.25
CA ALA A 343 -45.18 -1.04 1.98
C ALA A 343 -45.67 -0.14 0.83
N GLU A 344 -45.26 1.13 0.82
CA GLU A 344 -45.58 2.05 -0.27
C GLU A 344 -44.90 1.64 -1.57
N ALA A 345 -43.62 1.29 -1.55
CA ALA A 345 -42.89 0.85 -2.74
C ALA A 345 -43.49 -0.43 -3.35
N THR A 346 -43.86 -1.39 -2.51
CA THR A 346 -44.52 -2.64 -2.94
C THR A 346 -45.89 -2.36 -3.55
N ARG A 347 -46.73 -1.55 -2.89
CA ARG A 347 -48.04 -1.15 -3.40
C ARG A 347 -47.93 -0.47 -4.77
N LEU A 348 -46.98 0.46 -4.92
CA LEU A 348 -46.75 1.16 -6.17
C LEU A 348 -46.25 0.23 -7.27
N ALA A 349 -45.34 -0.70 -6.97
CA ALA A 349 -44.86 -1.69 -7.94
C ALA A 349 -45.98 -2.60 -8.44
N GLU A 350 -46.87 -3.06 -7.55
CA GLU A 350 -48.03 -3.86 -7.91
C GLU A 350 -49.05 -3.06 -8.73
N ALA A 351 -49.33 -1.81 -8.34
CA ALA A 351 -50.26 -0.93 -9.05
C ALA A 351 -49.75 -0.48 -10.43
N LEU A 352 -48.42 -0.54 -10.66
CA LEU A 352 -47.79 -0.28 -11.95
C LEU A 352 -47.69 -1.52 -12.85
N ARG A 353 -47.99 -2.70 -12.35
CA ARG A 353 -47.98 -3.93 -13.15
C ARG A 353 -49.03 -3.83 -14.26
N ASP A 354 -48.64 -4.24 -15.47
CA ASP A 354 -49.48 -4.18 -16.67
C ASP A 354 -50.07 -2.78 -16.95
N ARG A 355 -49.32 -1.72 -16.61
CA ARG A 355 -49.61 -0.33 -17.00
C ARG A 355 -48.73 0.11 -18.16
N ASP A 356 -49.26 0.97 -19.01
CA ASP A 356 -48.50 1.58 -20.09
C ASP A 356 -47.50 2.59 -19.52
N LEU A 357 -46.22 2.42 -19.88
CA LEU A 357 -45.18 3.40 -19.61
C LEU A 357 -44.82 4.11 -20.92
N SER A 358 -44.49 5.39 -20.85
CA SER A 358 -44.08 6.17 -22.02
C SER A 358 -42.87 7.03 -21.73
N VAL A 359 -42.02 7.22 -22.74
CA VAL A 359 -40.85 8.10 -22.64
C VAL A 359 -41.31 9.55 -22.67
N SER A 360 -41.18 10.26 -21.55
CA SER A 360 -41.55 11.68 -21.47
C SER A 360 -40.44 12.62 -21.94
N SER A 361 -39.18 12.22 -21.81
CA SER A 361 -38.02 13.01 -22.23
C SER A 361 -36.82 12.12 -22.55
N VAL A 362 -36.09 12.49 -23.61
CA VAL A 362 -34.76 11.96 -23.95
C VAL A 362 -33.82 13.14 -24.12
N GLU A 363 -32.73 13.16 -23.37
CA GLU A 363 -31.70 14.18 -23.48
C GLU A 363 -30.35 13.52 -23.76
N GLU A 364 -29.68 13.93 -24.83
CA GLU A 364 -28.32 13.51 -25.16
C GLU A 364 -27.36 14.68 -24.97
N LYS A 365 -26.35 14.48 -24.10
CA LYS A 365 -25.29 15.47 -23.85
C LYS A 365 -23.94 14.89 -24.23
N PRO A 366 -23.20 15.49 -25.18
CA PRO A 366 -21.82 15.11 -25.44
C PRO A 366 -20.96 15.45 -24.22
N TYR A 367 -20.04 14.55 -23.86
CA TYR A 367 -19.04 14.81 -22.85
C TYR A 367 -17.64 14.59 -23.41
N THR A 368 -16.68 15.32 -22.83
CA THR A 368 -15.25 15.18 -23.12
C THR A 368 -14.52 14.98 -21.81
N ARG A 369 -13.63 14.00 -21.76
CA ARG A 369 -12.77 13.72 -20.62
C ARG A 369 -11.31 13.88 -21.02
N ARG A 370 -10.60 14.73 -20.29
CA ARG A 370 -9.17 14.96 -20.49
C ARG A 370 -8.33 13.82 -19.90
N PRO A 371 -7.18 13.49 -20.50
CA PRO A 371 -6.25 12.53 -19.93
C PRO A 371 -5.71 13.01 -18.60
N TYR A 372 -5.42 12.04 -17.76
CA TYR A 372 -4.79 12.26 -16.49
C TYR A 372 -3.37 12.84 -16.60
N ALA A 373 -2.97 13.61 -15.60
CA ALA A 373 -1.60 14.08 -15.48
C ALA A 373 -0.61 12.91 -15.29
N PRO A 374 0.65 13.08 -15.73
CA PRO A 374 1.76 12.18 -15.38
C PRO A 374 1.87 11.95 -13.87
N PHE A 375 2.49 10.85 -13.47
CA PHE A 375 2.59 10.55 -12.04
C PHE A 375 3.50 11.54 -11.30
N MET A 376 3.02 11.98 -10.16
CA MET A 376 3.83 12.45 -9.04
C MET A 376 3.76 11.40 -7.90
N THR A 377 4.54 11.58 -6.83
CA THR A 377 4.66 10.56 -5.77
C THR A 377 3.34 10.15 -5.14
N SER A 378 2.47 11.12 -4.82
CA SER A 378 1.17 10.84 -4.20
C SER A 378 0.27 10.02 -5.14
N THR A 379 0.09 10.47 -6.38
CA THR A 379 -0.72 9.76 -7.39
C THR A 379 -0.18 8.37 -7.73
N LEU A 380 1.15 8.18 -7.73
CA LEU A 380 1.74 6.86 -7.92
C LEU A 380 1.42 5.92 -6.76
N GLN A 381 1.54 6.39 -5.51
CA GLN A 381 1.18 5.61 -4.32
C GLN A 381 -0.31 5.25 -4.32
N GLN A 382 -1.17 6.20 -4.69
CA GLN A 382 -2.61 5.99 -4.80
C GLN A 382 -2.93 4.91 -5.83
N GLU A 383 -2.49 5.06 -7.08
CA GLU A 383 -2.82 4.13 -8.15
C GLU A 383 -2.16 2.76 -7.97
N ALA A 384 -0.93 2.70 -7.44
CA ALA A 384 -0.31 1.42 -7.07
C ALA A 384 -1.08 0.73 -5.94
N GLY A 385 -1.63 1.47 -4.98
CA GLY A 385 -2.49 0.91 -3.94
C GLY A 385 -3.84 0.42 -4.46
N ARG A 386 -4.48 1.17 -5.36
CA ARG A 386 -5.77 0.79 -5.94
C ARG A 386 -5.65 -0.37 -6.94
N LYS A 387 -4.75 -0.26 -7.93
CA LYS A 387 -4.58 -1.25 -9.03
C LYS A 387 -3.71 -2.43 -8.65
N LEU A 388 -2.58 -2.19 -7.98
CA LEU A 388 -1.57 -3.23 -7.73
C LEU A 388 -1.69 -3.84 -6.33
N ARG A 389 -2.51 -3.24 -5.45
CA ARG A 389 -2.65 -3.57 -4.02
C ARG A 389 -1.32 -3.49 -3.28
N PHE A 390 -0.49 -2.51 -3.66
CA PHE A 390 0.78 -2.23 -2.97
C PHE A 390 0.55 -1.23 -1.83
N SER A 391 1.22 -1.45 -0.68
CA SER A 391 1.31 -0.38 0.32
C SER A 391 2.20 0.75 -0.20
N SER A 392 2.03 1.95 0.36
CA SER A 392 2.82 3.15 0.03
C SER A 392 4.32 2.86 0.18
N ASP A 393 4.70 2.17 1.25
CA ASP A 393 6.08 1.72 1.48
C ASP A 393 6.60 0.75 0.40
N ARG A 394 5.79 -0.24 0.02
CA ARG A 394 6.16 -1.21 -1.01
C ARG A 394 6.33 -0.50 -2.36
N THR A 395 5.42 0.39 -2.71
CA THR A 395 5.50 1.21 -3.93
C THR A 395 6.79 2.02 -3.96
N MET A 396 7.12 2.73 -2.88
CA MET A 396 8.34 3.55 -2.84
C MET A 396 9.63 2.72 -2.89
N ARG A 397 9.67 1.54 -2.25
CA ARG A 397 10.82 0.64 -2.36
C ARG A 397 11.03 0.10 -3.78
N ILE A 398 9.95 -0.21 -4.49
CA ILE A 398 10.03 -0.67 -5.89
C ILE A 398 10.44 0.50 -6.80
N ALA A 399 9.82 1.66 -6.65
CA ALA A 399 10.15 2.86 -7.42
C ALA A 399 11.62 3.27 -7.22
N GLN A 400 12.13 3.19 -5.98
CA GLN A 400 13.55 3.43 -5.70
C GLN A 400 14.46 2.48 -6.48
N ARG A 401 14.13 1.18 -6.54
CA ARG A 401 14.92 0.21 -7.34
C ARG A 401 14.83 0.51 -8.84
N LEU A 402 13.66 0.88 -9.35
CA LEU A 402 13.51 1.27 -10.75
C LEU A 402 14.36 2.50 -11.09
N TYR A 403 14.34 3.52 -10.24
CA TYR A 403 15.16 4.74 -10.40
C TYR A 403 16.66 4.44 -10.34
N GLU A 404 17.12 3.75 -9.29
CA GLU A 404 18.55 3.45 -9.11
C GLU A 404 19.13 2.58 -10.24
N ASN A 405 18.29 1.79 -10.92
CA ASN A 405 18.67 1.00 -12.09
C ASN A 405 18.43 1.71 -13.43
N GLY A 406 17.95 2.95 -13.43
CA GLY A 406 17.80 3.78 -14.64
C GLY A 406 16.57 3.44 -15.49
N TYR A 407 15.49 2.93 -14.89
CA TYR A 407 14.22 2.66 -15.60
C TYR A 407 13.26 3.84 -15.55
N ILE A 408 13.25 4.60 -14.46
CA ILE A 408 12.34 5.73 -14.27
C ILE A 408 13.10 6.96 -13.76
N THR A 409 12.48 8.13 -13.88
CA THR A 409 12.92 9.36 -13.22
C THR A 409 12.76 9.29 -11.70
N TYR A 410 13.28 10.30 -11.01
CA TYR A 410 13.24 10.40 -9.56
C TYR A 410 11.81 10.29 -9.00
N MET A 411 11.61 9.37 -8.05
CA MET A 411 10.29 8.97 -7.57
C MET A 411 9.72 9.83 -6.43
N ARG A 412 10.48 10.79 -5.91
CA ARG A 412 10.05 11.74 -4.87
C ARG A 412 9.90 13.11 -5.51
N THR A 413 8.73 13.36 -6.06
CA THR A 413 8.40 14.55 -6.83
C THR A 413 6.95 14.91 -6.59
N ASP A 414 6.69 16.20 -6.47
CA ASP A 414 5.37 16.82 -6.47
C ASP A 414 5.09 17.54 -7.80
N SER A 415 5.91 17.29 -8.82
CA SER A 415 5.74 17.83 -10.17
C SER A 415 5.04 16.82 -11.08
N THR A 416 4.17 17.34 -11.95
CA THR A 416 3.55 16.59 -13.05
C THR A 416 4.08 17.02 -14.41
N THR A 417 5.11 17.87 -14.41
CA THR A 417 5.72 18.43 -15.62
C THR A 417 6.53 17.36 -16.33
N LEU A 418 6.44 17.31 -17.66
CA LEU A 418 7.34 16.52 -18.51
C LEU A 418 8.29 17.46 -19.26
N SER A 419 9.50 16.98 -19.50
CA SER A 419 10.47 17.59 -20.41
C SER A 419 10.01 17.45 -21.88
N ASP A 420 10.49 18.32 -22.76
CA ASP A 420 10.16 18.26 -24.19
C ASP A 420 10.59 16.92 -24.81
N THR A 421 11.72 16.37 -24.39
CA THR A 421 12.19 15.04 -24.82
C THR A 421 11.21 13.94 -24.40
N ALA A 422 10.76 13.95 -23.14
CA ALA A 422 9.78 12.99 -22.65
C ALA A 422 8.41 13.12 -23.33
N ILE A 423 7.96 14.35 -23.61
CA ILE A 423 6.71 14.59 -24.35
C ILE A 423 6.80 13.99 -25.75
N ASN A 424 7.90 14.24 -26.46
CA ASN A 424 8.12 13.70 -27.81
C ASN A 424 8.19 12.17 -27.81
N ALA A 425 8.88 11.57 -26.82
CA ALA A 425 8.94 10.12 -26.65
C ALA A 425 7.55 9.50 -26.40
N ALA A 426 6.77 10.08 -25.49
CA ALA A 426 5.41 9.63 -25.18
C ALA A 426 4.48 9.71 -26.41
N ARG A 427 4.52 10.83 -27.14
CA ARG A 427 3.72 11.03 -28.36
C ARG A 427 4.11 10.07 -29.48
N SER A 428 5.40 9.82 -29.66
CA SER A 428 5.91 8.88 -30.66
C SER A 428 5.42 7.46 -30.35
N GLN A 429 5.51 7.01 -29.09
CA GLN A 429 4.99 5.70 -28.71
C GLN A 429 3.47 5.59 -28.79
N ALA A 430 2.74 6.65 -28.41
CA ALA A 430 1.30 6.68 -28.60
C ALA A 430 0.92 6.51 -30.08
N THR A 431 1.65 7.16 -30.98
CA THR A 431 1.46 7.05 -32.43
C THR A 431 1.72 5.62 -32.91
N GLU A 432 2.83 5.01 -32.49
CA GLU A 432 3.22 3.65 -32.90
C GLU A 432 2.23 2.58 -32.43
N LEU A 433 1.73 2.71 -31.20
CA LEU A 433 0.91 1.68 -30.56
C LEU A 433 -0.59 1.83 -30.82
N TYR A 434 -1.08 3.07 -30.88
CA TYR A 434 -2.51 3.35 -30.94
C TYR A 434 -2.95 4.03 -32.24
N GLY A 435 -2.01 4.59 -33.01
CA GLY A 435 -2.28 5.35 -34.24
C GLY A 435 -2.31 6.87 -34.00
N ALA A 436 -2.05 7.64 -35.07
CA ALA A 436 -1.96 9.11 -35.00
C ALA A 436 -3.24 9.78 -34.49
N GLU A 437 -4.41 9.21 -34.77
CA GLU A 437 -5.72 9.69 -34.31
C GLU A 437 -5.90 9.67 -32.78
N TYR A 438 -5.11 8.85 -32.07
CA TYR A 438 -5.13 8.74 -30.61
C TYR A 438 -4.14 9.68 -29.91
N VAL A 439 -3.34 10.43 -30.66
CA VAL A 439 -2.41 11.41 -30.12
C VAL A 439 -3.08 12.77 -30.04
N ALA A 440 -2.83 13.53 -28.98
CA ALA A 440 -3.36 14.89 -28.88
C ALA A 440 -2.82 15.78 -30.01
N ASP A 441 -3.65 16.65 -30.57
CA ASP A 441 -3.26 17.57 -31.65
C ASP A 441 -2.05 18.43 -31.28
N LYS A 442 -1.98 18.85 -30.00
CA LYS A 442 -0.86 19.62 -29.45
C LYS A 442 -0.21 18.88 -28.28
N PRO A 443 1.11 19.05 -28.07
CA PRO A 443 1.78 18.64 -26.84
C PRO A 443 1.01 19.09 -25.59
N ARG A 444 0.78 18.19 -24.65
CA ARG A 444 0.05 18.49 -23.41
C ARG A 444 1.05 18.75 -22.30
N GLN A 445 1.01 19.96 -21.76
CA GLN A 445 1.79 20.31 -20.58
C GLN A 445 0.91 20.38 -19.33
N TYR A 446 1.36 19.69 -18.29
CA TYR A 446 0.67 19.58 -17.00
C TYR A 446 1.41 20.40 -15.95
N THR A 447 1.43 21.72 -16.12
CA THR A 447 2.08 22.62 -15.17
C THR A 447 1.18 22.83 -13.96
N ARG A 448 1.66 22.41 -12.79
CA ARG A 448 1.10 22.80 -11.49
C ARG A 448 2.11 23.66 -10.74
N LYS A 449 1.61 24.53 -9.86
CA LYS A 449 2.49 25.29 -8.96
C LYS A 449 3.12 24.31 -7.96
N VAL A 450 4.39 23.99 -8.18
CA VAL A 450 5.23 23.25 -7.23
C VAL A 450 5.49 24.16 -6.03
N LYS A 451 5.27 23.68 -4.80
CA LYS A 451 5.42 24.52 -3.60
C LYS A 451 6.88 24.90 -3.35
N ASN A 452 7.83 24.02 -3.70
CA ASN A 452 9.25 24.27 -3.61
C ASN A 452 9.94 24.08 -4.97
N ALA A 453 10.12 25.17 -5.72
CA ALA A 453 10.71 25.14 -7.06
C ALA A 453 12.22 24.84 -7.08
N GLN A 454 12.93 24.87 -5.94
CA GLN A 454 14.34 24.48 -5.85
C GLN A 454 14.50 22.95 -5.97
N GLU A 455 13.50 22.18 -5.53
CA GLU A 455 13.37 20.74 -5.77
C GLU A 455 12.78 20.46 -7.17
N ALA A 456 13.19 21.23 -8.20
CA ALA A 456 12.63 21.18 -9.57
C ALA A 456 12.72 19.77 -10.17
N HIS A 457 11.71 18.96 -9.92
CA HIS A 457 11.61 17.60 -10.39
C HIS A 457 10.74 17.53 -11.64
N GLU A 458 11.04 16.57 -12.49
CA GLU A 458 10.12 16.11 -13.50
C GLU A 458 9.07 15.17 -12.86
N ALA A 459 8.00 14.87 -13.58
CA ALA A 459 7.10 13.78 -13.25
C ALA A 459 7.83 12.43 -13.18
N ILE A 460 7.24 11.47 -12.49
CA ILE A 460 7.66 10.07 -12.51
C ILE A 460 7.24 9.46 -13.85
N ARG A 461 8.24 9.20 -14.70
CA ARG A 461 8.09 8.69 -16.07
C ARG A 461 9.19 7.66 -16.37
N PRO A 462 9.08 6.87 -17.46
CA PRO A 462 10.20 6.08 -17.95
C PRO A 462 11.43 6.95 -18.25
N ALA A 463 12.63 6.44 -17.96
CA ALA A 463 13.89 7.14 -18.17
C ALA A 463 14.36 7.08 -19.64
N GLY A 464 15.21 8.03 -20.03
CA GLY A 464 15.85 8.13 -21.34
C GLY A 464 15.03 8.90 -22.40
N GLU A 465 15.72 9.31 -23.46
CA GLU A 465 15.11 10.02 -24.61
C GLU A 465 14.16 9.12 -25.43
N SER A 466 14.31 7.81 -25.32
CA SER A 466 13.39 6.81 -25.87
C SER A 466 13.00 5.84 -24.78
N PHE A 467 11.69 5.73 -24.51
CA PHE A 467 11.22 4.87 -23.43
C PHE A 467 11.33 3.40 -23.82
N ARG A 468 11.85 2.59 -22.90
CA ARG A 468 11.87 1.14 -23.11
C ARG A 468 10.45 0.60 -22.95
N THR A 469 9.92 -0.13 -23.92
CA THR A 469 8.54 -0.67 -23.79
C THR A 469 8.49 -1.69 -22.63
N PRO A 470 7.32 -1.90 -21.99
CA PRO A 470 7.17 -2.94 -20.98
C PRO A 470 7.68 -4.31 -21.46
N GLY A 471 7.34 -4.69 -22.70
CA GLY A 471 7.84 -5.93 -23.32
C GLY A 471 9.37 -6.03 -23.38
N ALA A 472 10.07 -4.91 -23.63
CA ALA A 472 11.53 -4.87 -23.71
C ALA A 472 12.23 -5.01 -22.34
N VAL A 473 11.55 -4.67 -21.24
CA VAL A 473 12.12 -4.76 -19.88
C VAL A 473 11.61 -5.96 -19.09
N ALA A 474 10.64 -6.71 -19.63
CA ALA A 474 9.98 -7.81 -18.94
C ALA A 474 10.93 -8.93 -18.46
N ALA A 475 12.03 -9.17 -19.18
CA ALA A 475 13.04 -10.16 -18.81
C ALA A 475 14.08 -9.63 -17.80
N GLU A 476 14.17 -8.31 -17.61
CA GLU A 476 15.16 -7.66 -16.74
C GLU A 476 14.58 -7.29 -15.37
N LEU A 477 13.26 -7.10 -15.29
CA LEU A 477 12.57 -6.67 -14.08
C LEU A 477 11.93 -7.83 -13.32
N GLU A 478 11.93 -7.75 -11.99
CA GLU A 478 11.11 -8.65 -11.18
C GLU A 478 9.61 -8.36 -11.37
N SER A 479 8.73 -9.32 -11.03
CA SER A 479 7.29 -9.21 -11.29
C SER A 479 6.65 -7.92 -10.76
N ASP A 480 7.00 -7.49 -9.54
CA ASP A 480 6.43 -6.25 -8.98
C ASP A 480 7.07 -4.98 -9.57
N GLU A 481 8.35 -5.03 -9.94
CA GLU A 481 9.05 -3.95 -10.62
C GLU A 481 8.48 -3.72 -12.01
N PHE A 482 8.27 -4.80 -12.76
CA PHE A 482 7.61 -4.78 -14.05
C PHE A 482 6.22 -4.16 -13.97
N ARG A 483 5.39 -4.60 -13.02
CA ARG A 483 4.02 -4.09 -12.85
C ARG A 483 3.98 -2.60 -12.52
N LEU A 484 4.92 -2.12 -11.68
CA LEU A 484 4.99 -0.69 -11.36
C LEU A 484 5.54 0.13 -12.54
N TYR A 485 6.53 -0.40 -13.25
CA TYR A 485 7.06 0.22 -14.46
C TYR A 485 6.00 0.34 -15.56
N GLU A 486 5.25 -0.74 -15.81
CA GLU A 486 4.15 -0.78 -16.78
C GLU A 486 3.09 0.27 -16.43
N LEU A 487 2.72 0.40 -15.15
CA LEU A 487 1.78 1.41 -14.69
C LEU A 487 2.29 2.84 -14.99
N ILE A 488 3.56 3.12 -14.66
CA ILE A 488 4.21 4.43 -14.91
C ILE A 488 4.25 4.73 -16.40
N TRP A 489 4.63 3.75 -17.21
CA TRP A 489 4.73 3.87 -18.66
C TRP A 489 3.35 4.15 -19.29
N GLN A 490 2.31 3.39 -18.92
CA GLN A 490 0.94 3.58 -19.44
C GLN A 490 0.41 4.98 -19.09
N ARG A 491 0.62 5.43 -17.85
CA ARG A 491 0.17 6.75 -17.39
C ARG A 491 0.86 7.88 -18.16
N THR A 492 2.16 7.75 -18.41
CA THR A 492 2.96 8.74 -19.13
C THR A 492 2.47 8.87 -20.58
N ILE A 493 2.26 7.75 -21.27
CA ILE A 493 1.77 7.75 -22.66
C ILE A 493 0.34 8.30 -22.74
N ALA A 494 -0.56 7.81 -21.87
CA ALA A 494 -1.93 8.27 -21.82
C ALA A 494 -2.04 9.79 -21.63
N SER A 495 -1.13 10.39 -20.85
CA SER A 495 -1.10 11.84 -20.64
C SER A 495 -0.92 12.67 -21.92
N GLN A 496 -0.35 12.10 -22.99
CA GLN A 496 -0.15 12.78 -24.27
C GLN A 496 -1.16 12.38 -25.36
N MET A 497 -2.13 11.53 -25.01
CA MET A 497 -3.16 11.06 -25.94
C MET A 497 -4.33 12.05 -26.06
N ALA A 498 -5.18 11.80 -27.06
CA ALA A 498 -6.40 12.57 -27.31
C ALA A 498 -7.43 12.39 -26.17
N ASP A 499 -8.31 13.38 -26.01
CA ASP A 499 -9.41 13.32 -25.02
C ASP A 499 -10.35 12.15 -25.34
N ALA A 500 -10.90 11.51 -24.32
CA ALA A 500 -12.02 10.59 -24.51
C ALA A 500 -13.30 11.40 -24.75
N LYS A 501 -14.11 10.97 -25.71
CA LYS A 501 -15.39 11.59 -26.06
C LYS A 501 -16.50 10.56 -25.97
N GLY A 502 -17.68 11.02 -25.60
CA GLY A 502 -18.85 10.17 -25.54
C GLY A 502 -20.12 10.99 -25.44
N THR A 503 -21.22 10.28 -25.26
CA THR A 503 -22.54 10.86 -25.06
C THR A 503 -23.14 10.26 -23.79
N THR A 504 -23.68 11.13 -22.94
CA THR A 504 -24.54 10.74 -21.84
C THR A 504 -25.98 10.89 -22.31
N MET A 505 -26.75 9.81 -22.24
CA MET A 505 -28.18 9.81 -22.53
C MET A 505 -28.95 9.72 -21.22
N SER A 506 -29.87 10.65 -20.99
CA SER A 506 -30.76 10.68 -19.84
C SER A 506 -32.20 10.56 -20.31
N VAL A 507 -32.93 9.58 -19.78
CA VAL A 507 -34.28 9.25 -20.19
C VAL A 507 -35.20 9.38 -18.99
N ARG A 508 -36.33 10.07 -19.17
CA ARG A 508 -37.45 10.08 -18.22
C ARG A 508 -38.60 9.29 -18.81
N ILE A 509 -39.18 8.45 -17.98
CA ILE A 509 -40.31 7.58 -18.32
C ILE A 509 -41.42 7.87 -17.33
N THR A 510 -42.65 8.03 -17.80
CA THR A 510 -43.83 8.28 -16.98
C THR A 510 -44.85 7.17 -17.14
N GLY A 511 -45.54 6.83 -16.06
CA GLY A 511 -46.68 5.94 -16.05
C GLY A 511 -47.60 6.24 -14.89
N VAL A 512 -48.88 5.91 -15.02
CA VAL A 512 -49.88 6.14 -13.98
C VAL A 512 -50.22 4.80 -13.33
N ALA A 513 -50.01 4.71 -12.01
CA ALA A 513 -50.38 3.53 -11.24
C ALA A 513 -51.90 3.33 -11.25
N ALA A 514 -52.38 2.09 -11.10
CA ALA A 514 -53.81 1.79 -11.02
C ALA A 514 -54.52 2.51 -9.86
N SER A 515 -53.76 2.94 -8.84
CA SER A 515 -54.22 3.74 -7.70
C SER A 515 -54.29 5.25 -7.99
N GLY A 516 -53.84 5.71 -9.16
CA GLY A 516 -53.98 7.08 -9.66
C GLY A 516 -52.72 7.94 -9.56
N GLU A 517 -51.67 7.49 -8.86
CA GLU A 517 -50.41 8.22 -8.74
C GLU A 517 -49.61 8.23 -10.06
N GLU A 518 -49.04 9.38 -10.42
CA GLU A 518 -48.13 9.51 -11.55
C GLU A 518 -46.69 9.17 -11.12
N CYS A 519 -46.13 8.11 -11.68
CA CYS A 519 -44.79 7.63 -11.37
C CYS A 519 -43.80 8.02 -12.47
N THR A 520 -42.69 8.63 -12.07
CA THR A 520 -41.59 9.01 -12.97
C THR A 520 -40.37 8.14 -12.72
N PHE A 521 -39.97 7.36 -13.72
CA PHE A 521 -38.71 6.62 -13.75
C PHE A 521 -37.63 7.40 -14.49
N SER A 522 -36.37 7.11 -14.17
CA SER A 522 -35.20 7.62 -14.88
C SER A 522 -34.23 6.49 -15.20
N ALA A 523 -33.67 6.56 -16.40
CA ALA A 523 -32.52 5.77 -16.82
C ALA A 523 -31.43 6.71 -17.31
N SER A 524 -30.18 6.40 -17.02
CA SER A 524 -29.03 7.15 -17.53
C SER A 524 -28.01 6.18 -18.10
N GLY A 525 -27.54 6.47 -19.30
CA GLY A 525 -26.56 5.69 -20.02
C GLY A 525 -25.38 6.56 -20.44
N ARG A 526 -24.20 5.95 -20.48
CA ARG A 526 -22.98 6.58 -21.01
C ARG A 526 -22.39 5.69 -22.09
N THR A 527 -22.21 6.27 -23.27
CA THR A 527 -21.54 5.60 -24.40
C THR A 527 -20.28 6.36 -24.76
N ILE A 528 -19.18 5.64 -24.91
CA ILE A 528 -17.90 6.20 -25.36
C ILE A 528 -17.88 6.15 -26.88
N THR A 529 -17.89 7.32 -27.52
CA THR A 529 -17.82 7.44 -28.98
C THR A 529 -16.38 7.40 -29.48
N PHE A 530 -15.45 7.91 -28.67
CA PHE A 530 -14.02 7.85 -28.94
C PHE A 530 -13.25 7.64 -27.63
N PRO A 531 -12.55 6.51 -27.45
CA PRO A 531 -11.93 6.21 -26.15
C PRO A 531 -10.70 7.08 -25.82
N GLY A 532 -10.04 7.68 -26.81
CA GLY A 532 -8.85 8.49 -26.59
C GLY A 532 -7.83 7.80 -25.68
N PHE A 533 -7.36 8.50 -24.65
CA PHE A 533 -6.40 7.99 -23.67
C PHE A 533 -6.90 6.77 -22.86
N LEU A 534 -8.21 6.53 -22.75
CA LEU A 534 -8.76 5.39 -22.00
C LEU A 534 -8.33 4.04 -22.59
N LYS A 535 -7.92 4.02 -23.88
CA LYS A 535 -7.35 2.84 -24.54
C LYS A 535 -6.00 2.41 -23.94
N ALA A 536 -5.27 3.34 -23.31
CA ALA A 536 -3.99 3.10 -22.67
C ALA A 536 -4.08 3.07 -21.14
N TYR A 537 -4.92 3.91 -20.53
CA TYR A 537 -5.00 4.04 -19.08
C TYR A 537 -6.38 4.48 -18.59
N VAL A 538 -6.86 3.83 -17.52
CA VAL A 538 -8.08 4.19 -16.76
C VAL A 538 -7.71 4.19 -15.28
N GLU A 539 -8.08 5.19 -14.48
CA GLU A 539 -7.84 5.13 -13.03
C GLU A 539 -8.68 4.04 -12.36
N ALA A 540 -8.14 3.44 -11.30
CA ALA A 540 -8.94 2.52 -10.50
C ALA A 540 -9.81 3.27 -9.51
N VAL A 541 -11.03 2.78 -9.32
CA VAL A 541 -11.95 3.26 -8.29
C VAL A 541 -11.44 2.80 -6.91
N ASP A 542 -11.57 3.64 -5.89
CA ASP A 542 -11.20 3.28 -4.52
C ASP A 542 -12.18 2.22 -3.98
N SER A 543 -11.65 1.16 -3.35
CA SER A 543 -12.48 0.03 -2.91
C SER A 543 -13.40 0.35 -1.74
N GLU A 544 -13.06 1.35 -0.92
CA GLU A 544 -13.90 1.76 0.22
C GLU A 544 -14.95 2.79 -0.22
N GLN A 545 -14.59 3.72 -1.11
CA GLN A 545 -15.51 4.74 -1.61
C GLN A 545 -16.46 4.22 -2.70
N GLY A 546 -16.07 3.19 -3.45
CA GLY A 546 -16.81 2.72 -4.62
C GLY A 546 -16.87 3.78 -5.73
N GLY A 547 -17.70 3.52 -6.74
CA GLY A 547 -17.85 4.35 -7.94
C GLY A 547 -17.70 3.58 -9.25
N GLU A 548 -17.92 4.28 -10.35
CA GLU A 548 -17.82 3.73 -11.70
C GLU A 548 -16.49 4.08 -12.35
N ALA A 549 -15.91 3.13 -13.08
CA ALA A 549 -14.71 3.39 -13.87
C ALA A 549 -15.02 4.31 -15.06
N ASP A 550 -14.02 5.00 -15.59
CA ASP A 550 -14.25 6.02 -16.62
C ASP A 550 -14.55 5.45 -18.00
N ASP A 551 -14.12 4.22 -18.22
CA ASP A 551 -14.37 3.42 -19.40
C ASP A 551 -15.67 2.59 -19.27
N GLN A 552 -16.30 2.58 -18.09
CA GLN A 552 -17.58 1.91 -17.87
C GLN A 552 -18.67 2.57 -18.73
N GLN A 553 -19.34 1.75 -19.53
CA GLN A 553 -20.45 2.15 -20.37
C GLN A 553 -21.73 1.48 -19.89
N SER A 554 -22.78 2.27 -19.76
CA SER A 554 -24.15 1.79 -19.61
C SER A 554 -24.88 2.18 -20.88
N ARG A 555 -25.08 1.23 -21.79
CA ARG A 555 -25.74 1.52 -23.07
C ARG A 555 -27.25 1.44 -22.89
N LEU A 556 -27.93 2.47 -23.36
CA LEU A 556 -29.38 2.49 -23.46
C LEU A 556 -29.79 2.31 -24.93
N PRO A 557 -30.96 1.73 -25.22
CA PRO A 557 -31.49 1.70 -26.58
C PRO A 557 -31.75 3.11 -27.09
N ARG A 558 -31.85 3.26 -28.42
CA ARG A 558 -32.38 4.48 -29.01
C ARG A 558 -33.85 4.62 -28.62
N LEU A 559 -34.18 5.73 -27.96
CA LEU A 559 -35.53 6.01 -27.50
C LEU A 559 -35.98 7.35 -28.09
N ALA A 560 -37.27 7.43 -28.42
CA ALA A 560 -37.93 8.66 -28.83
C ALA A 560 -38.93 9.12 -27.77
N ARG A 561 -39.20 10.43 -27.73
CA ARG A 561 -40.30 10.96 -26.92
C ARG A 561 -41.62 10.30 -27.34
N ASP A 562 -42.49 10.07 -26.36
CA ASP A 562 -43.80 9.44 -26.47
C ASP A 562 -43.75 7.95 -26.89
N GLN A 563 -42.56 7.35 -26.95
CA GLN A 563 -42.41 5.92 -27.23
C GLN A 563 -42.96 5.09 -26.07
N ALA A 564 -43.79 4.10 -26.41
CA ALA A 564 -44.33 3.13 -25.46
C ALA A 564 -43.23 2.17 -24.96
N LEU A 565 -43.30 1.83 -23.68
CA LEU A 565 -42.41 0.90 -23.00
C LEU A 565 -43.24 -0.06 -22.16
N THR A 566 -42.80 -1.31 -22.12
CA THR A 566 -43.36 -2.33 -21.21
C THR A 566 -42.39 -2.55 -20.05
N ALA A 567 -42.88 -2.47 -18.81
CA ALA A 567 -42.11 -2.92 -17.65
C ALA A 567 -42.20 -4.45 -17.54
N THR A 568 -41.11 -5.15 -17.85
CA THR A 568 -41.05 -6.62 -17.73
C THR A 568 -40.81 -7.07 -16.29
N GLU A 569 -40.21 -6.20 -15.48
CA GLU A 569 -39.95 -6.42 -14.06
C GLU A 569 -40.06 -5.09 -13.30
N LEU A 570 -40.69 -5.13 -12.13
CA LEU A 570 -40.81 -4.02 -11.18
C LEU A 570 -40.52 -4.58 -9.79
N THR A 571 -39.36 -4.22 -9.25
CA THR A 571 -38.83 -4.75 -8.00
C THR A 571 -38.70 -3.61 -7.00
N PRO A 572 -39.53 -3.57 -5.94
CA PRO A 572 -39.31 -2.68 -4.80
C PRO A 572 -37.92 -2.92 -4.25
N ASP A 573 -37.13 -1.86 -4.10
CA ASP A 573 -35.72 -1.96 -3.78
C ASP A 573 -35.40 -1.06 -2.57
N GLY A 574 -35.03 -1.70 -1.46
CA GLY A 574 -34.80 -1.06 -0.17
C GLY A 574 -33.33 -0.71 0.03
N HIS A 575 -33.08 0.54 0.36
CA HIS A 575 -31.75 1.08 0.57
C HIS A 575 -31.57 1.58 1.99
N ALA A 576 -30.33 1.52 2.47
CA ALA A 576 -29.91 2.17 3.70
C ALA A 576 -28.76 3.12 3.39
N THR A 577 -28.76 4.30 4.00
CA THR A 577 -27.60 5.20 3.93
C THR A 577 -26.39 4.53 4.57
N THR A 578 -25.22 4.66 3.97
CA THR A 578 -23.98 4.09 4.49
C THR A 578 -23.15 5.14 5.22
N PRO A 579 -22.43 4.77 6.30
CA PRO A 579 -21.53 5.69 6.98
C PRO A 579 -20.36 6.07 6.06
N PRO A 580 -19.74 7.25 6.28
CA PRO A 580 -18.56 7.67 5.52
C PRO A 580 -17.48 6.59 5.47
N ALA A 581 -17.00 6.28 4.26
CA ALA A 581 -16.01 5.23 4.05
C ALA A 581 -14.73 5.47 4.86
N ARG A 582 -14.13 4.41 5.39
CA ARG A 582 -12.81 4.52 6.05
C ARG A 582 -11.74 4.90 5.04
N TYR A 583 -10.62 5.41 5.57
CA TYR A 583 -9.45 5.63 4.73
C TYR A 583 -8.76 4.31 4.41
N SER A 584 -8.55 4.06 3.13
CA SER A 584 -7.50 3.19 2.61
C SER A 584 -6.13 3.92 2.65
N GLU A 585 -5.01 3.22 2.46
CA GLU A 585 -3.73 3.92 2.27
C GLU A 585 -3.78 4.95 1.12
N PRO A 586 -4.30 4.61 -0.09
CA PRO A 586 -4.50 5.59 -1.16
C PRO A 586 -5.29 6.83 -0.75
N SER A 587 -6.46 6.65 -0.13
CA SER A 587 -7.30 7.79 0.25
C SER A 587 -6.70 8.62 1.40
N LEU A 588 -5.92 8.01 2.30
CA LEU A 588 -5.15 8.77 3.30
C LEU A 588 -4.01 9.57 2.66
N VAL A 589 -3.27 9.00 1.70
CA VAL A 589 -2.25 9.76 0.93
C VAL A 589 -2.90 10.94 0.21
N SER A 590 -4.05 10.71 -0.44
CA SER A 590 -4.83 11.76 -1.09
C SER A 590 -5.20 12.87 -0.10
N LYS A 591 -5.71 12.51 1.08
CA LYS A 591 -6.10 13.49 2.10
C LYS A 591 -4.91 14.26 2.68
N LEU A 592 -3.76 13.62 2.87
CA LEU A 592 -2.54 14.27 3.34
C LEU A 592 -1.97 15.26 2.31
N GLU A 593 -2.10 14.96 1.01
CA GLU A 593 -1.76 15.90 -0.07
C GLU A 593 -2.73 17.08 -0.10
N GLU A 594 -4.04 16.81 -0.09
CA GLU A 594 -5.10 17.83 -0.11
C GLU A 594 -4.93 18.86 1.02
N LEU A 595 -4.60 18.38 2.23
CA LEU A 595 -4.37 19.23 3.40
C LEU A 595 -2.97 19.86 3.44
N GLY A 596 -2.06 19.50 2.53
CA GLY A 596 -0.69 20.05 2.49
C GLY A 596 0.23 19.62 3.63
N ILE A 597 -0.11 18.54 4.34
CA ILE A 597 0.57 18.06 5.56
C ILE A 597 1.68 17.06 5.25
N GLY A 598 1.56 16.33 4.14
CA GLY A 598 2.60 15.44 3.64
C GLY A 598 3.49 16.09 2.58
N ARG A 599 4.68 15.51 2.39
CA ARG A 599 5.58 15.74 1.25
C ARG A 599 5.91 14.40 0.57
N PRO A 600 6.36 14.40 -0.70
CA PRO A 600 6.75 13.18 -1.41
C PRO A 600 7.65 12.22 -0.62
N SER A 601 8.57 12.77 0.19
CA SER A 601 9.49 12.01 1.03
C SER A 601 8.84 11.40 2.28
N THR A 602 7.66 11.87 2.70
CA THR A 602 7.10 11.53 4.02
C THR A 602 5.85 10.64 3.97
N TYR A 603 5.05 10.65 2.89
CA TYR A 603 3.75 9.94 2.84
C TYR A 603 3.81 8.49 3.33
N ALA A 604 4.71 7.68 2.74
CA ALA A 604 4.87 6.28 3.12
C ALA A 604 5.36 6.10 4.57
N SER A 605 6.29 6.97 5.01
CA SER A 605 6.85 6.90 6.37
C SER A 605 5.81 7.25 7.44
N ILE A 606 4.92 8.21 7.18
CA ILE A 606 3.83 8.59 8.08
C ILE A 606 2.90 7.39 8.30
N ILE A 607 2.45 6.79 7.19
CA ILE A 607 1.53 5.65 7.20
C ILE A 607 2.14 4.42 7.89
N ASN A 608 3.42 4.12 7.64
CA ASN A 608 4.12 3.05 8.36
C ASN A 608 4.21 3.37 9.86
N THR A 609 4.59 4.60 10.21
CA THR A 609 4.84 4.98 11.60
C THR A 609 3.59 4.87 12.46
N ILE A 610 2.43 5.33 11.99
CA ILE A 610 1.17 5.22 12.73
C ILE A 610 0.71 3.76 12.90
N GLN A 611 1.07 2.88 11.96
CA GLN A 611 0.81 1.44 12.06
C GLN A 611 1.77 0.74 13.02
N ASP A 612 3.08 0.96 12.87
CA ASP A 612 4.13 0.34 13.69
C ASP A 612 4.00 0.72 15.17
N ARG A 613 3.49 1.93 15.45
CA ARG A 613 3.23 2.43 16.81
C ARG A 613 1.89 1.99 17.39
N GLY A 614 1.07 1.25 16.63
CA GLY A 614 -0.21 0.71 17.09
C GLY A 614 -1.33 1.75 17.23
N TYR A 615 -1.18 2.93 16.63
CA TYR A 615 -2.26 3.92 16.56
C TYR A 615 -3.32 3.52 15.55
N VAL A 616 -2.90 2.89 14.45
CA VAL A 616 -3.79 2.46 13.38
C VAL A 616 -3.46 1.02 13.02
N TRP A 617 -4.48 0.23 12.71
CA TRP A 617 -4.33 -1.13 12.21
C TRP A 617 -5.18 -1.31 10.95
N LYS A 618 -4.99 -2.43 10.24
CA LYS A 618 -5.68 -2.70 8.96
C LYS A 618 -6.74 -3.78 9.10
N LYS A 619 -7.97 -3.46 8.70
CA LYS A 619 -9.06 -4.43 8.46
C LYS A 619 -9.28 -4.50 6.95
N GLY A 620 -8.70 -5.50 6.29
CA GLY A 620 -8.65 -5.54 4.82
C GLY A 620 -7.80 -4.38 4.27
N SER A 621 -8.38 -3.54 3.43
CA SER A 621 -7.78 -2.30 2.90
C SER A 621 -7.96 -1.08 3.81
N ALA A 622 -8.94 -1.11 4.73
CA ALA A 622 -9.29 0.01 5.57
C ALA A 622 -8.32 0.18 6.75
N LEU A 623 -7.99 1.44 7.04
CA LEU A 623 -7.23 1.88 8.20
C LEU A 623 -8.20 2.19 9.34
N VAL A 624 -8.06 1.46 10.44
CA VAL A 624 -8.92 1.56 11.63
C VAL A 624 -8.09 2.11 12.79
N PRO A 625 -8.54 3.15 13.51
CA PRO A 625 -7.83 3.65 14.68
C PRO A 625 -7.98 2.68 15.86
N SER A 626 -6.94 2.59 16.70
CA SER A 626 -7.03 1.90 17.99
C SER A 626 -7.60 2.82 19.07
N TRP A 627 -8.11 2.26 20.17
CA TRP A 627 -8.54 3.07 21.32
C TRP A 627 -7.42 3.92 21.92
N VAL A 628 -6.16 3.47 21.82
CA VAL A 628 -5.00 4.28 22.21
C VAL A 628 -4.88 5.54 21.35
N ALA A 629 -5.21 5.45 20.05
CA ALA A 629 -5.24 6.62 19.18
C ALA A 629 -6.31 7.63 19.61
N PHE A 630 -7.50 7.18 20.04
CA PHE A 630 -8.53 8.08 20.59
C PHE A 630 -8.03 8.83 21.83
N SER A 631 -7.40 8.15 22.80
CA SER A 631 -6.87 8.84 23.99
C SER A 631 -5.74 9.81 23.66
N VAL A 632 -4.82 9.43 22.77
CA VAL A 632 -3.73 10.33 22.34
C VAL A 632 -4.28 11.54 21.58
N VAL A 633 -5.20 11.33 20.64
CA VAL A 633 -5.82 12.42 19.88
C VAL A 633 -6.65 13.31 20.79
N GLY A 634 -7.47 12.74 21.68
CA GLY A 634 -8.26 13.51 22.65
C GLY A 634 -7.40 14.37 23.57
N LEU A 635 -6.31 13.81 24.12
CA LEU A 635 -5.33 14.58 24.89
C LEU A 635 -4.75 15.76 24.11
N LEU A 636 -4.37 15.52 22.86
CA LEU A 636 -3.78 16.56 22.02
C LEU A 636 -4.83 17.60 21.60
N GLU A 637 -6.07 17.22 21.32
CA GLU A 637 -7.15 18.16 20.99
C GLU A 637 -7.53 19.05 22.17
N GLN A 638 -7.63 18.49 23.39
CA GLN A 638 -8.06 19.23 24.56
C GLN A 638 -6.98 20.15 25.14
N HIS A 639 -5.72 19.73 25.12
CA HIS A 639 -4.63 20.45 25.81
C HIS A 639 -3.58 21.04 24.86
N PHE A 640 -3.48 20.54 23.63
CA PHE A 640 -2.43 20.92 22.68
C PHE A 640 -2.99 21.13 21.26
N GLU A 641 -4.20 21.68 21.15
CA GLU A 641 -5.00 21.72 19.91
C GLU A 641 -4.18 22.16 18.68
N ARG A 642 -3.41 23.25 18.83
CA ARG A 642 -2.57 23.80 17.77
C ARG A 642 -1.56 22.79 17.22
N LEU A 643 -1.05 21.87 18.03
CA LEU A 643 -0.06 20.87 17.60
C LEU A 643 -0.66 19.78 16.69
N VAL A 644 -1.99 19.61 16.70
CA VAL A 644 -2.70 18.65 15.84
C VAL A 644 -3.65 19.32 14.86
N ASP A 645 -3.59 20.65 14.77
CA ASP A 645 -4.32 21.42 13.79
C ASP A 645 -3.78 21.20 12.36
N TYR A 646 -4.71 21.11 11.41
CA TYR A 646 -4.39 20.77 10.02
C TYR A 646 -3.71 21.93 9.32
N ASP A 647 -4.27 23.13 9.45
CA ASP A 647 -3.76 24.34 8.81
C ASP A 647 -2.42 24.76 9.39
N PHE A 648 -2.24 24.63 10.71
CA PHE A 648 -0.97 24.86 11.38
C PHE A 648 0.12 23.94 10.86
N THR A 649 -0.16 22.63 10.76
CA THR A 649 0.83 21.66 10.28
C THR A 649 1.20 21.90 8.82
N ALA A 650 0.23 22.26 7.98
CA ALA A 650 0.46 22.64 6.60
C ALA A 650 1.32 23.92 6.49
N ALA A 651 1.02 24.93 7.30
CA ALA A 651 1.76 26.19 7.35
C ALA A 651 3.22 25.99 7.76
N MET A 652 3.50 25.10 8.72
CA MET A 652 4.88 24.76 9.12
C MET A 652 5.67 24.12 7.98
N GLU A 653 5.05 23.26 7.19
CA GLU A 653 5.72 22.68 6.02
C GLU A 653 6.00 23.75 4.95
N ASP A 654 5.08 24.70 4.77
CA ASP A 654 5.29 25.85 3.87
C ASP A 654 6.41 26.79 4.39
N GLU A 655 6.58 26.93 5.70
CA GLU A 655 7.68 27.68 6.30
C GLU A 655 9.03 26.97 6.13
N LEU A 656 9.08 25.63 6.22
CA LEU A 656 10.27 24.86 5.86
C LEU A 656 10.63 25.02 4.37
N ASP A 657 9.63 25.17 3.51
CA ASP A 657 9.85 25.45 2.08
C ASP A 657 10.37 26.89 1.85
N LYS A 658 10.00 27.87 2.69
CA LYS A 658 10.62 29.21 2.67
C LYS A 658 12.08 29.20 3.09
N ILE A 659 12.43 28.40 4.12
CA ILE A 659 13.84 28.22 4.51
C ILE A 659 14.63 27.61 3.36
N ALA A 660 14.06 26.60 2.69
CA ALA A 660 14.68 25.97 1.52
C ALA A 660 14.86 26.93 0.31
N ALA A 661 14.10 28.02 0.26
CA ALA A 661 14.19 29.06 -0.77
C ALA A 661 15.10 30.24 -0.37
N GLY A 662 15.61 30.26 0.87
CA GLY A 662 16.37 31.40 1.42
C GLY A 662 15.51 32.57 1.89
N ASP A 663 14.17 32.42 1.92
CA ASP A 663 13.22 33.46 2.30
C ASP A 663 12.96 33.55 3.83
N GLU A 664 13.48 32.58 4.60
CA GLU A 664 13.36 32.52 6.06
C GLU A 664 14.63 31.90 6.68
N GLN A 665 15.01 32.35 7.88
CA GLN A 665 16.23 31.87 8.54
C GLN A 665 15.93 30.75 9.54
N ARG A 666 16.67 29.63 9.46
CA ARG A 666 16.56 28.47 10.37
C ARG A 666 16.49 28.86 11.84
N THR A 667 17.51 29.56 12.35
CA THR A 667 17.61 29.86 13.79
C THR A 667 16.47 30.74 14.26
N ARG A 668 16.12 31.78 13.50
CA ARG A 668 14.99 32.67 13.81
C ARG A 668 13.68 31.89 13.89
N TRP A 669 13.44 31.01 12.91
CA TRP A 669 12.25 30.18 12.89
C TRP A 669 12.18 29.22 14.09
N LEU A 670 13.27 28.51 14.39
CA LEU A 670 13.36 27.60 15.55
C LEU A 670 13.15 28.33 16.88
N SER A 671 13.77 29.51 17.05
CA SER A 671 13.59 30.36 18.24
C SER A 671 12.12 30.71 18.44
N ARG A 672 11.45 31.21 17.40
CA ARG A 672 10.02 31.54 17.47
C ARG A 672 9.16 30.34 17.78
N PHE A 673 9.45 29.19 17.17
CA PHE A 673 8.66 27.97 17.40
C PHE A 673 8.83 27.47 18.84
N TYR A 674 10.06 27.44 19.37
CA TYR A 674 10.37 26.81 20.64
C TYR A 674 10.16 27.72 21.86
N PHE A 675 10.61 28.98 21.77
CA PHE A 675 10.56 29.96 22.87
C PHE A 675 9.42 30.98 22.75
N GLY A 676 8.80 31.09 21.57
CA GLY A 676 7.75 32.06 21.29
C GLY A 676 8.24 33.29 20.53
N ALA A 677 7.32 34.12 20.05
CA ALA A 677 7.66 35.39 19.40
C ALA A 677 8.01 36.47 20.44
N GLU A 678 9.06 37.26 20.17
CA GLU A 678 9.42 38.43 20.97
C GLU A 678 8.49 39.61 20.68
N ASN A 679 8.40 40.57 21.62
CA ASN A 679 7.57 41.78 21.46
C ASN A 679 7.96 42.55 20.19
N GLY A 680 7.07 42.56 19.19
CA GLY A 680 7.24 43.27 17.92
C GLY A 680 7.41 42.37 16.68
N ASP A 681 7.66 41.06 16.85
CA ASP A 681 7.60 40.10 15.75
C ASP A 681 6.18 39.50 15.71
N SER A 682 5.33 39.98 14.78
CA SER A 682 3.99 39.40 14.61
C SER A 682 4.13 38.03 13.97
N GLY A 683 4.36 37.00 14.80
CA GLY A 683 4.14 35.61 14.40
C GLY A 683 2.74 35.47 13.81
N ARG A 684 2.51 34.43 13.00
CA ARG A 684 1.19 34.21 12.39
C ARG A 684 0.12 34.08 13.49
N ASP A 685 -1.01 34.75 13.29
CA ASP A 685 -2.13 34.75 14.24
C ASP A 685 -2.56 33.32 14.60
N GLY A 686 -2.63 33.01 15.89
CA GLY A 686 -2.96 31.69 16.43
C GLY A 686 -1.84 30.63 16.43
N SER A 687 -0.60 30.96 16.03
CA SER A 687 0.52 30.00 15.99
C SER A 687 1.10 29.64 17.37
N VAL A 688 1.78 28.49 17.47
CA VAL A 688 2.55 28.09 18.69
C VAL A 688 3.49 29.19 19.18
N SER A 689 4.09 29.93 18.24
CA SER A 689 4.96 31.06 18.56
C SER A 689 4.25 32.18 19.32
N GLN A 690 3.01 32.51 18.96
CA GLN A 690 2.22 33.52 19.66
C GLN A 690 1.75 33.06 21.04
N LEU A 691 1.67 31.75 21.27
CA LEU A 691 1.29 31.16 22.56
C LEU A 691 2.46 31.07 23.55
N GLY A 692 3.61 31.66 23.20
CA GLY A 692 4.83 31.63 24.00
C GLY A 692 5.72 30.42 23.75
N GLY A 693 5.55 29.74 22.61
CA GLY A 693 6.44 28.67 22.13
C GLY A 693 6.13 27.28 22.70
N LEU A 694 6.67 26.25 22.03
CA LEU A 694 6.47 24.85 22.39
C LEU A 694 6.86 24.55 23.85
N LYS A 695 7.99 25.10 24.31
CA LYS A 695 8.52 24.84 25.65
C LYS A 695 7.54 25.28 26.74
N LYS A 696 6.94 26.46 26.58
CA LYS A 696 5.94 26.99 27.50
C LYS A 696 4.64 26.20 27.40
N LEU A 697 4.17 25.95 26.18
CA LEU A 697 2.93 25.21 25.91
C LEU A 697 2.93 23.84 26.59
N VAL A 698 4.04 23.10 26.50
CA VAL A 698 4.17 21.76 27.10
C VAL A 698 4.51 21.83 28.59
N GLY A 699 5.27 22.84 29.03
CA GLY A 699 5.68 22.98 30.42
C GLY A 699 4.55 23.41 31.37
N SER A 700 3.51 24.09 30.88
CA SER A 700 2.38 24.56 31.69
C SER A 700 1.21 23.57 31.68
N GLY A 701 0.61 23.31 32.84
CA GLY A 701 -0.70 22.63 32.94
C GLY A 701 -0.70 21.11 32.77
N VAL A 702 0.45 20.48 32.51
CA VAL A 702 0.52 19.00 32.38
C VAL A 702 0.14 18.31 33.69
N GLU A 703 0.48 18.85 34.86
CA GLU A 703 0.09 18.24 36.14
C GLU A 703 -1.44 18.18 36.30
N ASP A 704 -2.14 19.22 35.83
CA ASP A 704 -3.59 19.39 35.99
C ASP A 704 -4.43 18.49 35.06
N ILE A 705 -3.80 17.86 34.05
CA ILE A 705 -4.49 16.94 33.14
C ILE A 705 -4.91 15.67 33.89
N ASP A 706 -6.20 15.37 33.98
CA ASP A 706 -6.66 14.10 34.57
C ASP A 706 -6.41 12.93 33.61
N ALA A 707 -5.44 12.07 33.94
CA ALA A 707 -5.15 10.88 33.16
C ALA A 707 -6.34 9.90 33.13
N ARG A 708 -7.19 9.88 34.16
CA ARG A 708 -8.38 9.04 34.15
C ARG A 708 -9.35 9.50 33.07
N GLU A 709 -9.64 10.79 32.99
CA GLU A 709 -10.51 11.40 31.99
C GLU A 709 -10.01 11.14 30.56
N ILE A 710 -8.73 11.44 30.29
CA ILE A 710 -8.11 11.24 28.97
C ILE A 710 -8.19 9.78 28.48
N ASN A 711 -8.04 8.83 29.40
CA ASN A 711 -8.13 7.40 29.08
C ASN A 711 -9.53 6.84 29.22
N SER A 712 -10.57 7.67 29.34
CA SER A 712 -11.97 7.26 29.39
C SER A 712 -12.70 7.92 28.22
N ILE A 713 -12.97 7.13 27.18
CA ILE A 713 -13.55 7.57 25.91
C ILE A 713 -15.05 7.30 25.99
N PRO A 714 -15.91 8.35 26.05
CA PRO A 714 -17.35 8.17 26.07
C PRO A 714 -17.84 7.58 24.74
N LEU A 715 -18.75 6.60 24.82
CA LEU A 715 -19.37 6.01 23.63
C LEU A 715 -20.83 6.47 23.47
N PHE A 716 -21.66 6.07 24.43
CA PHE A 716 -23.12 6.27 24.44
C PHE A 716 -23.66 6.02 25.85
N GLU A 717 -24.94 6.30 26.04
CA GLU A 717 -25.71 5.82 27.18
C GLU A 717 -26.37 4.49 26.84
N ASP A 718 -26.46 3.58 27.80
CA ASP A 718 -27.21 2.34 27.65
C ASP A 718 -28.73 2.55 27.77
N HIS A 719 -29.51 1.46 27.70
CA HIS A 719 -30.97 1.52 27.77
C HIS A 719 -31.52 2.08 29.10
N GLU A 720 -30.71 2.12 30.16
CA GLU A 720 -31.06 2.68 31.47
C GLU A 720 -30.50 4.10 31.66
N GLY A 721 -29.92 4.71 30.61
CA GLY A 721 -29.35 6.06 30.66
C GLY A 721 -27.98 6.12 31.35
N ARG A 722 -27.31 4.97 31.54
CA ARG A 722 -25.99 4.95 32.20
C ARG A 722 -24.88 5.18 31.16
N PRO A 723 -23.91 6.06 31.45
CA PRO A 723 -22.81 6.32 30.52
C PRO A 723 -21.90 5.09 30.40
N VAL A 724 -21.65 4.67 29.16
CA VAL A 724 -20.71 3.60 28.82
C VAL A 724 -19.45 4.21 28.23
N VAL A 725 -18.29 3.86 28.81
CA VAL A 725 -16.99 4.37 28.38
C VAL A 725 -16.04 3.23 28.00
N VAL A 726 -15.15 3.48 27.04
CA VAL A 726 -13.96 2.64 26.83
C VAL A 726 -12.81 3.22 27.62
N ARG A 727 -12.18 2.38 28.44
CA ARG A 727 -10.99 2.75 29.20
C ARG A 727 -9.72 2.14 28.63
N VAL A 728 -8.72 2.98 28.37
CA VAL A 728 -7.40 2.55 27.91
C VAL A 728 -6.52 2.25 29.11
N GLY A 729 -6.51 1.00 29.54
CA GLY A 729 -5.72 0.53 30.68
C GLY A 729 -4.33 0.01 30.31
N ARG A 730 -3.50 -0.25 31.34
CA ARG A 730 -2.16 -0.87 31.19
C ARG A 730 -2.19 -2.19 30.43
N TYR A 731 -3.27 -2.97 30.56
CA TYR A 731 -3.40 -4.29 29.96
C TYR A 731 -4.12 -4.28 28.61
N GLY A 732 -4.68 -3.15 28.20
CA GLY A 732 -5.48 -3.01 26.98
C GLY A 732 -6.76 -2.20 27.21
N PRO A 733 -7.53 -1.97 26.14
CA PRO A 733 -8.83 -1.33 26.22
C PRO A 733 -9.90 -2.26 26.82
N TYR A 734 -10.80 -1.71 27.63
CA TYR A 734 -11.95 -2.41 28.22
C TYR A 734 -13.14 -1.46 28.35
N LEU A 735 -14.35 -1.98 28.31
CA LEU A 735 -15.58 -1.25 28.63
C LEU A 735 -15.74 -1.09 30.14
N GLU A 736 -16.24 0.06 30.56
CA GLU A 736 -16.64 0.33 31.94
C GLU A 736 -17.97 1.08 31.96
N ARG A 737 -18.86 0.69 32.88
CA ARG A 737 -20.04 1.47 33.30
C ARG A 737 -20.22 1.35 34.80
N GLU A 738 -21.00 2.26 35.39
CA GLU A 738 -21.38 2.20 36.80
C GLU A 738 -22.80 1.62 36.94
N VAL A 739 -22.97 0.61 37.79
CA VAL A 739 -24.24 -0.06 38.08
C VAL A 739 -24.35 -0.19 39.60
N ASP A 740 -25.40 0.39 40.20
CA ASP A 740 -25.65 0.35 41.65
C ASP A 740 -24.45 0.77 42.53
N GLY A 741 -23.68 1.77 42.06
CA GLY A 741 -22.48 2.25 42.74
C GLY A 741 -21.24 1.36 42.60
N ALA A 742 -21.32 0.30 41.81
CA ALA A 742 -20.21 -0.60 41.48
C ALA A 742 -19.79 -0.48 40.01
N SER A 743 -18.49 -0.64 39.75
CA SER A 743 -17.94 -0.60 38.39
C SER A 743 -18.08 -1.95 37.71
N GLN A 744 -18.95 -2.04 36.70
CA GLN A 744 -19.04 -3.18 35.80
C GLN A 744 -18.05 -2.99 34.64
N ARG A 745 -17.25 -4.02 34.34
CA ARG A 745 -16.25 -3.97 33.26
C ARG A 745 -16.30 -5.19 32.36
N ALA A 746 -15.95 -4.99 31.09
CA ALA A 746 -15.76 -6.08 30.12
C ALA A 746 -14.54 -5.81 29.23
N ASN A 747 -13.75 -6.83 28.93
CA ASN A 747 -12.61 -6.68 28.02
C ASN A 747 -13.08 -6.47 26.58
N LEU A 748 -12.33 -5.68 25.80
CA LEU A 748 -12.61 -5.49 24.38
C LEU A 748 -11.72 -6.41 23.51
N PRO A 749 -12.29 -7.08 22.49
CA PRO A 749 -11.52 -7.79 21.47
C PRO A 749 -10.58 -6.84 20.71
N GLU A 750 -9.38 -7.31 20.36
CA GLU A 750 -8.38 -6.50 19.63
C GLU A 750 -8.77 -6.17 18.18
N ASP A 751 -9.64 -6.98 17.58
CA ASP A 751 -10.05 -6.88 16.17
C ASP A 751 -11.45 -6.26 15.98
N LEU A 752 -12.09 -5.81 17.07
CA LEU A 752 -13.36 -5.08 17.04
C LEU A 752 -13.10 -3.60 16.71
N PRO A 753 -13.53 -3.09 15.55
CA PRO A 753 -13.44 -1.68 15.22
C PRO A 753 -14.32 -0.81 16.15
N PRO A 754 -13.93 0.45 16.38
CA PRO A 754 -14.68 1.36 17.25
C PRO A 754 -16.14 1.60 16.84
N ASP A 755 -16.46 1.72 15.55
CA ASP A 755 -17.85 1.92 15.09
C ASP A 755 -18.75 0.69 15.21
N GLU A 756 -18.17 -0.51 15.25
CA GLU A 756 -18.88 -1.78 15.39
C GLU A 756 -19.24 -2.04 16.86
N LEU A 757 -18.64 -1.32 17.82
CA LEU A 757 -18.99 -1.40 19.23
C LEU A 757 -20.30 -0.67 19.51
N THR A 758 -21.42 -1.33 19.21
CA THR A 758 -22.78 -0.81 19.47
C THR A 758 -23.25 -1.11 20.89
N VAL A 759 -24.41 -0.56 21.28
CA VAL A 759 -25.07 -0.85 22.57
C VAL A 759 -25.29 -2.36 22.73
N GLU A 760 -25.77 -3.04 21.70
CA GLU A 760 -26.05 -4.47 21.73
C GLU A 760 -24.78 -5.30 21.92
N ILE A 761 -23.65 -4.88 21.33
CA ILE A 761 -22.36 -5.54 21.55
C ILE A 761 -21.85 -5.25 22.97
N ALA A 762 -21.97 -4.01 23.44
CA ALA A 762 -21.55 -3.64 24.79
C ALA A 762 -22.31 -4.44 25.86
N GLU A 763 -23.64 -4.60 25.73
CA GLU A 763 -24.42 -5.41 26.67
C GLU A 763 -24.02 -6.89 26.64
N LYS A 764 -23.77 -7.46 25.46
CA LYS A 764 -23.25 -8.84 25.34
C LYS A 764 -21.91 -9.00 26.06
N LEU A 765 -21.02 -8.01 25.94
CA LEU A 765 -19.73 -8.02 26.61
C LEU A 765 -19.88 -7.87 28.13
N PHE A 766 -20.75 -6.97 28.61
CA PHE A 766 -21.03 -6.80 30.04
C PHE A 766 -21.72 -8.01 30.69
N ALA A 767 -22.55 -8.74 29.94
CA ALA A 767 -23.17 -9.98 30.39
C ALA A 767 -22.17 -11.12 30.60
N THR A 768 -20.94 -11.00 30.09
CA THR A 768 -19.90 -12.01 30.25
C THR A 768 -19.27 -11.90 31.65
N PRO A 769 -19.39 -12.91 32.52
CA PRO A 769 -18.87 -12.83 33.88
C PRO A 769 -17.34 -12.70 33.93
N GLN A 770 -16.82 -11.78 34.76
CA GLN A 770 -15.36 -11.61 34.93
C GLN A 770 -14.69 -12.83 35.59
N GLU A 771 -15.42 -13.52 36.47
CA GLU A 771 -14.97 -14.76 37.11
C GLU A 771 -14.96 -15.94 36.13
N GLY A 772 -15.56 -15.77 34.95
CA GLY A 772 -15.74 -16.81 33.96
C GLY A 772 -16.86 -17.78 34.33
N ARG A 773 -17.16 -18.70 33.42
CA ARG A 773 -18.04 -19.84 33.67
C ARG A 773 -17.22 -20.99 34.25
N SER A 774 -17.55 -21.45 35.45
CA SER A 774 -16.96 -22.67 36.00
C SER A 774 -17.36 -23.88 35.15
N LEU A 775 -16.37 -24.67 34.76
CA LEU A 775 -16.53 -25.90 33.99
C LEU A 775 -16.47 -27.14 34.89
N GLY A 776 -15.98 -27.00 36.13
CA GLY A 776 -15.76 -28.07 37.10
C GLY A 776 -14.30 -28.19 37.54
N THR A 777 -13.99 -29.28 38.26
CA THR A 777 -12.66 -29.51 38.85
C THR A 777 -11.84 -30.47 37.99
N ASP A 778 -10.59 -30.12 37.68
CA ASP A 778 -9.63 -31.03 37.04
C ASP A 778 -9.34 -32.22 37.99
N PRO A 779 -9.66 -33.47 37.61
CA PRO A 779 -9.49 -34.63 38.46
C PRO A 779 -8.01 -34.95 38.76
N VAL A 780 -7.07 -34.43 37.96
CA VAL A 780 -5.63 -34.68 38.15
C VAL A 780 -5.02 -33.70 39.15
N THR A 781 -5.37 -32.41 39.04
CA THR A 781 -4.77 -31.35 39.87
C THR A 781 -5.65 -30.94 41.06
N GLY A 782 -6.94 -31.25 41.03
CA GLY A 782 -7.91 -30.78 42.02
C GLY A 782 -8.26 -29.29 41.87
N HIS A 783 -7.76 -28.61 40.83
CA HIS A 783 -8.02 -27.20 40.58
C HIS A 783 -9.32 -26.99 39.82
N GLU A 784 -10.05 -25.93 40.15
CA GLU A 784 -11.22 -25.51 39.37
C GLU A 784 -10.78 -24.97 38.00
N ILE A 785 -11.49 -25.36 36.94
CA ILE A 785 -11.30 -24.88 35.58
C ILE A 785 -12.43 -23.93 35.21
N VAL A 786 -12.08 -22.74 34.72
CA VAL A 786 -13.03 -21.70 34.32
C VAL A 786 -12.80 -21.27 32.88
N ALA A 787 -13.87 -21.02 32.13
CA ALA A 787 -13.85 -20.38 30.83
C ALA A 787 -14.08 -18.87 30.98
N LYS A 788 -13.16 -18.05 30.47
CA LYS A 788 -13.13 -16.59 30.61
C LYS A 788 -13.00 -15.90 29.26
N GLU A 789 -13.41 -14.64 29.21
CA GLU A 789 -13.15 -13.76 28.07
C GLU A 789 -11.91 -12.89 28.34
N GLY A 790 -10.88 -13.07 27.52
CA GLY A 790 -9.59 -12.40 27.67
C GLY A 790 -9.31 -11.42 26.55
N ARG A 791 -8.23 -10.67 26.68
CA ARG A 791 -7.76 -9.73 25.64
C ARG A 791 -7.58 -10.38 24.25
N PHE A 792 -7.18 -11.66 24.22
CA PHE A 792 -6.91 -12.39 22.97
C PHE A 792 -8.08 -13.27 22.52
N GLY A 793 -9.27 -13.06 23.10
CA GLY A 793 -10.46 -13.87 22.90
C GLY A 793 -10.74 -14.83 24.05
N PRO A 794 -11.71 -15.73 23.88
CA PRO A 794 -12.13 -16.68 24.90
C PRO A 794 -11.01 -17.68 25.22
N TYR A 795 -10.84 -17.99 26.51
CA TYR A 795 -9.81 -18.93 26.98
C TYR A 795 -10.29 -19.71 28.22
N VAL A 796 -9.68 -20.85 28.47
CA VAL A 796 -9.82 -21.60 29.72
C VAL A 796 -8.58 -21.42 30.59
N THR A 797 -8.78 -21.40 31.90
CA THR A 797 -7.70 -21.32 32.88
C THR A 797 -8.04 -22.12 34.12
N GLU A 798 -7.02 -22.66 34.77
CA GLU A 798 -7.19 -23.19 36.13
C GLU A 798 -7.16 -22.06 37.17
N VAL A 799 -7.86 -22.28 38.28
CA VAL A 799 -7.84 -21.43 39.48
C VAL A 799 -6.90 -22.07 40.49
N LEU A 800 -5.80 -21.37 40.80
CA LEU A 800 -4.84 -21.83 41.80
C LEU A 800 -5.28 -21.38 43.21
N PRO A 801 -5.10 -22.22 44.25
CA PRO A 801 -5.38 -21.82 45.62
C PRO A 801 -4.50 -20.64 46.04
N GLU A 802 -5.04 -19.72 46.84
CA GLU A 802 -4.25 -18.63 47.43
C GLU A 802 -3.19 -19.22 48.38
N PRO A 803 -1.92 -18.77 48.31
CA PRO A 803 -0.92 -19.24 49.25
C PRO A 803 -1.27 -18.73 50.65
N GLU A 804 -1.30 -19.63 51.64
CA GLU A 804 -1.48 -19.24 53.05
C GLU A 804 -0.45 -18.17 53.43
N GLU A 805 -0.93 -17.05 53.96
CA GLU A 805 -0.07 -16.05 54.60
C GLU A 805 0.53 -16.66 55.86
N GLY A 806 1.79 -17.10 55.77
CA GLY A 806 2.51 -17.53 56.96
C GLY A 806 2.60 -16.39 57.98
N GLU A 807 2.16 -16.66 59.21
CA GLU A 807 2.36 -15.81 60.39
C GLU A 807 3.86 -15.63 60.67
N SER A 808 4.51 -14.70 59.99
CA SER A 808 5.69 -13.97 60.49
C SER A 808 6.08 -12.89 59.49
N GLY A 809 5.90 -11.63 59.89
CA GLY A 809 6.17 -10.43 59.10
C GLY A 809 7.64 -10.17 58.74
N LYS A 810 8.28 -11.08 58.01
CA LYS A 810 9.57 -10.83 57.34
C LYS A 810 9.45 -11.14 55.85
N LYS A 811 9.46 -10.07 55.05
CA LYS A 811 9.57 -10.10 53.58
C LYS A 811 10.89 -10.78 53.17
N SER A 812 10.86 -12.09 52.99
CA SER A 812 11.88 -12.82 52.24
C SER A 812 11.57 -12.74 50.74
N SER A 813 12.62 -12.84 49.94
CA SER A 813 12.66 -12.65 48.48
C SER A 813 11.57 -13.38 47.70
N LYS A 814 10.97 -12.69 46.72
CA LYS A 814 10.07 -13.18 45.65
C LYS A 814 10.40 -14.61 45.19
N ALA A 815 9.80 -15.62 45.81
CA ALA A 815 9.53 -16.88 45.14
C ALA A 815 8.50 -16.60 44.04
N LYS A 816 8.78 -17.01 42.79
CA LYS A 816 7.82 -16.89 41.67
C LYS A 816 6.55 -17.66 42.04
N LYS A 817 5.43 -16.97 42.27
CA LYS A 817 4.11 -17.60 42.37
C LYS A 817 3.91 -18.51 41.12
N PRO A 818 3.40 -19.74 41.28
CA PRO A 818 3.04 -20.59 40.16
C PRO A 818 2.02 -19.85 39.27
N LYS A 819 2.19 -19.92 37.95
CA LYS A 819 1.25 -19.31 37.00
C LYS A 819 0.19 -20.36 36.66
N PRO A 820 -1.10 -19.99 36.62
CA PRO A 820 -2.14 -20.91 36.20
C PRO A 820 -1.91 -21.33 34.75
N ARG A 821 -2.18 -22.61 34.44
CA ARG A 821 -2.28 -23.09 33.05
C ARG A 821 -3.45 -22.37 32.37
N THR A 822 -3.21 -21.90 31.15
CA THR A 822 -4.18 -21.18 30.32
C THR A 822 -4.14 -21.69 28.89
N ALA A 823 -5.29 -21.83 28.23
CA ALA A 823 -5.35 -22.17 26.81
C ALA A 823 -6.51 -21.43 26.11
N SER A 824 -6.26 -20.87 24.93
CA SER A 824 -7.29 -20.22 24.12
C SER A 824 -8.28 -21.23 23.58
N LEU A 825 -9.56 -20.84 23.49
CA LEU A 825 -10.57 -21.61 22.78
C LEU A 825 -10.27 -21.64 21.28
N PHE A 826 -10.74 -22.70 20.64
CA PHE A 826 -10.74 -22.84 19.19
C PHE A 826 -11.83 -21.99 18.55
N LYS A 827 -11.71 -21.70 17.26
CA LYS A 827 -12.70 -20.85 16.56
C LYS A 827 -14.10 -21.46 16.53
N SER A 828 -14.19 -22.78 16.58
CA SER A 828 -15.45 -23.53 16.63
C SER A 828 -16.06 -23.60 18.03
N MET A 829 -15.33 -23.18 19.08
CA MET A 829 -15.76 -23.28 20.48
C MET A 829 -16.30 -21.95 20.99
N SER A 830 -17.26 -22.02 21.91
CA SER A 830 -17.82 -20.87 22.61
C SER A 830 -17.70 -21.05 24.13
N ILE A 831 -17.70 -19.96 24.90
CA ILE A 831 -17.73 -20.03 26.38
C ILE A 831 -19.02 -20.72 26.89
N GLN A 832 -20.12 -20.63 26.13
CA GLN A 832 -21.41 -21.20 26.50
C GLN A 832 -21.51 -22.70 26.21
N ASP A 833 -20.72 -23.22 25.27
CA ASP A 833 -20.83 -24.63 24.85
C ASP A 833 -19.64 -25.48 25.30
N ILE A 834 -18.51 -24.85 25.68
CA ILE A 834 -17.31 -25.59 26.09
C ILE A 834 -17.55 -26.46 27.33
N THR A 835 -17.06 -27.69 27.28
CA THR A 835 -17.13 -28.66 28.37
C THR A 835 -15.81 -28.74 29.15
N LEU A 836 -15.83 -29.35 30.34
CA LEU A 836 -14.62 -29.61 31.13
C LEU A 836 -13.61 -30.46 30.34
N ASP A 837 -14.08 -31.47 29.62
CA ASP A 837 -13.21 -32.37 28.84
C ASP A 837 -12.48 -31.62 27.72
N ASP A 838 -13.19 -30.73 27.02
CA ASP A 838 -12.59 -29.88 26.00
C ASP A 838 -11.58 -28.91 26.59
N ALA A 839 -11.90 -28.32 27.75
CA ALA A 839 -11.00 -27.43 28.46
C ALA A 839 -9.71 -28.13 28.91
N LEU A 840 -9.80 -29.36 29.44
CA LEU A 840 -8.65 -30.15 29.84
C LEU A 840 -7.77 -30.55 28.64
N LYS A 841 -8.38 -30.87 27.49
CA LYS A 841 -7.64 -31.08 26.24
C LYS A 841 -6.88 -29.81 25.83
N LEU A 842 -7.51 -28.64 25.88
CA LEU A 842 -6.86 -27.37 25.57
C LEU A 842 -5.71 -27.06 26.55
N LEU A 843 -5.91 -27.28 27.85
CA LEU A 843 -4.90 -27.05 28.89
C LEU A 843 -3.72 -28.03 28.84
N SER A 844 -3.85 -29.14 28.10
CA SER A 844 -2.74 -30.06 27.82
C SER A 844 -1.78 -29.56 26.73
N LEU A 845 -2.12 -28.45 26.04
CA LEU A 845 -1.27 -27.84 25.04
C LEU A 845 -0.20 -26.94 25.69
N PRO A 846 1.05 -26.92 25.18
CA PRO A 846 1.54 -27.63 23.99
C PRO A 846 1.69 -29.15 24.18
N ARG A 847 1.17 -29.95 23.24
CA ARG A 847 1.31 -31.41 23.25
C ARG A 847 2.64 -31.81 22.63
N VAL A 848 3.45 -32.59 23.34
CA VAL A 848 4.67 -33.19 22.78
C VAL A 848 4.28 -34.29 21.79
N VAL A 849 4.61 -34.12 20.52
CA VAL A 849 4.37 -35.10 19.45
C VAL A 849 5.47 -36.18 19.45
N GLY A 850 6.70 -35.79 19.80
CA GLY A 850 7.86 -36.66 19.90
C GLY A 850 9.17 -35.90 19.68
N THR A 851 10.29 -36.62 19.76
CA THR A 851 11.63 -36.04 19.52
C THR A 851 12.06 -36.34 18.10
N ASP A 852 12.53 -35.32 17.38
CA ASP A 852 13.11 -35.50 16.05
C ASP A 852 14.42 -36.30 16.14
N PRO A 853 14.51 -37.50 15.54
CA PRO A 853 15.70 -38.35 15.65
C PRO A 853 16.96 -37.73 15.04
N ASP A 854 16.82 -36.81 14.08
CA ASP A 854 17.97 -36.18 13.41
C ASP A 854 18.58 -35.02 14.22
N SER A 855 17.74 -34.22 14.87
CA SER A 855 18.18 -33.02 15.60
C SER A 855 18.19 -33.17 17.12
N GLY A 856 17.49 -34.17 17.66
CA GLY A 856 17.25 -34.33 19.09
C GLY A 856 16.29 -33.27 19.67
N GLU A 857 15.72 -32.40 18.84
CA GLU A 857 14.78 -31.36 19.29
C GLU A 857 13.37 -31.93 19.47
N GLU A 858 12.70 -31.50 20.53
CA GLU A 858 11.30 -31.84 20.78
C GLU A 858 10.37 -31.12 19.80
N ILE A 859 9.44 -31.88 19.21
CA ILE A 859 8.37 -31.36 18.38
C ILE A 859 7.10 -31.24 19.23
N THR A 860 6.58 -30.02 19.33
CA THR A 860 5.31 -29.73 20.03
C THR A 860 4.23 -29.28 19.05
N ALA A 861 3.01 -29.73 19.26
CA ALA A 861 1.80 -29.26 18.58
C ALA A 861 1.04 -28.32 19.51
N GLN A 862 0.66 -27.15 19.00
CA GLN A 862 -0.02 -26.13 19.79
C GLN A 862 -0.87 -25.22 18.90
N ASN A 863 -1.82 -24.51 19.53
CA ASN A 863 -2.58 -23.45 18.86
C ASN A 863 -1.96 -22.08 19.16
N GLY A 864 -2.03 -21.16 18.21
CA GLY A 864 -1.57 -19.79 18.38
C GLY A 864 -2.48 -18.80 17.65
N ARG A 865 -2.13 -17.51 17.69
CA ARG A 865 -2.92 -16.43 17.05
C ARG A 865 -3.31 -16.70 15.59
N TYR A 866 -2.48 -17.43 14.86
CA TYR A 866 -2.67 -17.72 13.43
C TYR A 866 -3.20 -19.13 13.14
N GLY A 867 -3.70 -19.81 14.17
CA GLY A 867 -4.19 -21.18 14.09
C GLY A 867 -3.16 -22.24 14.51
N PRO A 868 -3.47 -23.52 14.26
CA PRO A 868 -2.73 -24.67 14.76
C PRO A 868 -1.36 -24.80 14.09
N TYR A 869 -0.33 -25.15 14.85
CA TYR A 869 1.03 -25.28 14.32
C TYR A 869 1.91 -26.25 15.12
N LEU A 870 2.91 -26.81 14.44
CA LEU A 870 4.03 -27.54 15.03
C LEU A 870 5.20 -26.61 15.28
N LYS A 871 5.95 -26.86 16.35
CA LYS A 871 7.18 -26.16 16.69
C LYS A 871 8.30 -27.15 17.00
N LYS A 872 9.45 -26.97 16.34
CA LYS A 872 10.70 -27.70 16.54
C LYS A 872 11.82 -26.68 16.74
N GLY A 873 12.23 -26.47 17.99
CA GLY A 873 13.16 -25.40 18.36
C GLY A 873 12.67 -24.00 17.95
N THR A 874 13.31 -23.42 16.93
CA THR A 874 12.92 -22.12 16.33
C THR A 874 12.18 -22.24 15.01
N ASP A 875 12.03 -23.46 14.46
CA ASP A 875 11.24 -23.69 13.26
C ASP A 875 9.77 -23.97 13.63
N SER A 876 8.85 -23.46 12.81
CA SER A 876 7.41 -23.62 13.01
C SER A 876 6.73 -23.90 11.68
N ARG A 877 5.73 -24.79 11.69
CA ARG A 877 4.97 -25.24 10.52
C ARG A 877 3.48 -25.24 10.86
N SER A 878 2.66 -24.57 10.06
CA SER A 878 1.20 -24.55 10.25
C SER A 878 0.59 -25.92 9.98
N LEU A 879 -0.45 -26.26 10.72
CA LEU A 879 -1.33 -27.40 10.49
C LEU A 879 -2.59 -26.97 9.73
N SER A 880 -3.32 -27.92 9.17
CA SER A 880 -4.49 -27.64 8.33
C SER A 880 -5.79 -27.44 9.13
N SER A 881 -5.91 -28.05 10.30
CA SER A 881 -7.09 -27.93 11.16
C SER A 881 -6.73 -28.04 12.64
N GLU A 882 -7.62 -27.58 13.51
CA GLU A 882 -7.39 -27.53 14.96
C GLU A 882 -7.39 -28.94 15.58
N GLU A 883 -8.16 -29.88 15.02
CA GLU A 883 -8.18 -31.29 15.43
C GLU A 883 -6.82 -31.97 15.21
N GLN A 884 -6.13 -31.60 14.12
CA GLN A 884 -4.83 -32.16 13.77
C GLN A 884 -3.78 -31.95 14.88
N ILE A 885 -3.95 -30.97 15.78
CA ILE A 885 -3.05 -30.77 16.93
C ILE A 885 -2.98 -32.05 17.80
N PHE A 886 -4.12 -32.69 18.01
CA PHE A 886 -4.27 -33.81 18.92
C PHE A 886 -3.89 -35.15 18.29
N ASP A 887 -4.16 -35.30 16.99
CA ASP A 887 -4.01 -36.60 16.32
C ASP A 887 -2.72 -36.73 15.50
N ILE A 888 -2.01 -35.63 15.23
CA ILE A 888 -0.79 -35.68 14.40
C ILE A 888 0.29 -36.58 15.01
N THR A 889 0.84 -37.45 14.19
CA THR A 889 1.90 -38.39 14.61
C THR A 889 3.29 -37.79 14.40
N LEU A 890 4.31 -38.36 15.05
CA LEU A 890 5.70 -37.96 14.84
C LEU A 890 6.13 -38.12 13.37
N GLU A 891 5.68 -39.19 12.71
CA GLU A 891 5.99 -39.46 11.30
C GLU A 891 5.42 -38.38 10.36
N GLU A 892 4.17 -37.99 10.58
CA GLU A 892 3.54 -36.90 9.82
C GLU A 892 4.19 -35.54 10.11
N ALA A 893 4.53 -35.26 11.37
CA ALA A 893 5.23 -34.04 11.73
C ALA A 893 6.61 -33.95 11.04
N LEU A 894 7.36 -35.05 11.01
CA LEU A 894 8.65 -35.11 10.31
C LEU A 894 8.49 -34.92 8.79
N LYS A 895 7.43 -35.48 8.19
CA LYS A 895 7.10 -35.24 6.78
C LYS A 895 6.84 -33.77 6.48
N ILE A 896 6.11 -33.07 7.36
CA ILE A 896 5.87 -31.62 7.24
C ILE A 896 7.18 -30.81 7.38
N TYR A 897 8.10 -31.25 8.26
CA TYR A 897 9.41 -30.60 8.40
C TYR A 897 10.37 -30.87 7.25
N ALA A 898 10.22 -32.01 6.56
CA ALA A 898 10.98 -32.34 5.36
C ALA A 898 10.59 -31.46 4.15
N GLU A 899 9.37 -30.91 4.15
CA GLU A 899 8.96 -29.95 3.13
C GLU A 899 9.72 -28.60 3.24
N PRO A 900 10.07 -27.96 2.12
CA PRO A 900 10.66 -26.63 2.12
C PRO A 900 9.76 -25.64 2.88
N LYS A 901 10.36 -24.85 3.77
CA LYS A 901 9.65 -23.84 4.57
C LYS A 901 8.87 -22.86 3.66
N ARG A 902 7.55 -23.06 3.57
CA ARG A 902 6.64 -22.15 2.89
C ARG A 902 6.42 -20.94 3.80
N ARG A 903 6.89 -19.76 3.39
CA ARG A 903 6.62 -18.50 4.11
C ARG A 903 5.13 -18.16 3.98
N GLY A 904 4.39 -18.27 5.08
CA GLY A 904 3.14 -17.56 5.40
C GLY A 904 2.00 -17.57 4.35
N ARG A 905 0.82 -18.02 4.78
CA ARG A 905 -0.48 -17.85 4.09
C ARG A 905 -0.58 -18.55 2.72
N GLN A 906 -0.36 -19.85 2.69
CA GLN A 906 -1.15 -20.72 1.82
C GLN A 906 -2.04 -21.54 2.75
N ALA A 907 -3.33 -21.23 2.75
CA ALA A 907 -4.34 -22.10 3.33
C ALA A 907 -4.22 -23.51 2.73
N ALA A 908 -4.69 -24.53 3.45
CA ALA A 908 -4.92 -25.85 2.89
C ALA A 908 -5.62 -25.71 1.52
N ALA A 909 -5.23 -26.56 0.56
CA ALA A 909 -5.74 -26.47 -0.80
C ALA A 909 -7.28 -26.44 -0.79
N LYS A 910 -7.87 -25.33 -1.26
CA LYS A 910 -9.32 -25.27 -1.48
C LYS A 910 -9.73 -26.44 -2.39
N PRO A 911 -10.91 -27.05 -2.17
CA PRO A 911 -11.46 -28.05 -3.08
C PRO A 911 -11.54 -27.47 -4.52
N PRO A 912 -11.41 -28.32 -5.56
CA PRO A 912 -11.46 -27.86 -6.94
C PRO A 912 -12.78 -27.17 -7.24
N LEU A 913 -12.74 -26.10 -8.04
CA LEU A 913 -13.91 -25.36 -8.50
C LEU A 913 -14.78 -26.19 -9.46
N LYS A 914 -14.17 -27.11 -10.20
CA LYS A 914 -14.82 -28.06 -11.11
C LYS A 914 -13.91 -29.24 -11.38
N GLU A 915 -14.47 -30.45 -11.41
CA GLU A 915 -13.76 -31.65 -11.87
C GLU A 915 -14.14 -31.93 -13.33
N LEU A 916 -13.16 -32.32 -14.13
CA LEU A 916 -13.29 -32.59 -15.57
C LEU A 916 -12.75 -33.99 -15.87
N GLY A 917 -12.91 -34.44 -17.13
CA GLY A 917 -12.36 -35.71 -17.60
C GLY A 917 -10.82 -35.79 -17.52
N ASN A 918 -10.27 -36.92 -17.97
CA ASN A 918 -8.82 -37.09 -18.03
C ASN A 918 -8.24 -36.34 -19.23
N ASP A 919 -7.08 -35.70 -19.04
CA ASP A 919 -6.36 -35.03 -20.12
C ASP A 919 -5.92 -36.06 -21.19
N PRO A 920 -6.26 -35.88 -22.47
CA PRO A 920 -5.92 -36.82 -23.54
C PRO A 920 -4.42 -37.06 -23.74
N ALA A 921 -3.56 -36.12 -23.32
CA ALA A 921 -2.12 -36.22 -23.52
C ALA A 921 -1.36 -36.79 -22.31
N SER A 922 -1.77 -36.47 -21.08
CA SER A 922 -1.13 -36.98 -19.85
C SER A 922 -1.87 -38.14 -19.19
N GLY A 923 -3.13 -38.40 -19.56
CA GLY A 923 -3.98 -39.44 -18.97
C GLY A 923 -4.39 -39.17 -17.52
N LYS A 924 -4.09 -37.97 -16.99
CA LYS A 924 -4.34 -37.57 -15.60
C LYS A 924 -5.66 -36.81 -15.48
N PRO A 925 -6.35 -36.88 -14.33
CA PRO A 925 -7.59 -36.13 -14.11
C PRO A 925 -7.35 -34.63 -14.17
N MET A 926 -8.18 -33.92 -14.94
CA MET A 926 -8.15 -32.46 -15.02
C MET A 926 -9.09 -31.85 -13.99
N ILE A 927 -8.62 -30.85 -13.26
CA ILE A 927 -9.42 -30.12 -12.28
C ILE A 927 -9.19 -28.62 -12.40
N VAL A 928 -10.24 -27.84 -12.18
CA VAL A 928 -10.17 -26.37 -12.12
C VAL A 928 -9.97 -25.95 -10.68
N LYS A 929 -9.04 -25.05 -10.40
CA LYS A 929 -8.76 -24.52 -9.05
C LYS A 929 -8.74 -23.00 -9.04
N ASP A 930 -9.08 -22.43 -7.90
CA ASP A 930 -8.96 -21.00 -7.62
C ASP A 930 -7.51 -20.62 -7.34
N GLY A 931 -6.93 -19.75 -8.16
CA GLY A 931 -5.53 -19.32 -8.08
C GLY A 931 -5.40 -17.82 -7.83
N ARG A 932 -4.20 -17.39 -7.38
CA ARG A 932 -3.87 -15.97 -7.13
C ARG A 932 -4.13 -15.03 -8.33
N PHE A 933 -4.20 -15.57 -9.55
CA PHE A 933 -4.38 -14.83 -10.80
C PHE A 933 -5.73 -15.15 -11.49
N GLY A 934 -6.68 -15.72 -10.74
CA GLY A 934 -7.95 -16.24 -11.26
C GLY A 934 -7.95 -17.77 -11.38
N PRO A 935 -9.09 -18.37 -11.78
CA PRO A 935 -9.22 -19.81 -11.96
C PRO A 935 -8.21 -20.36 -12.97
N TYR A 936 -7.75 -21.58 -12.75
CA TYR A 936 -6.85 -22.28 -13.67
C TYR A 936 -7.15 -23.77 -13.72
N VAL A 937 -6.91 -24.40 -14.87
CA VAL A 937 -7.00 -25.85 -15.03
C VAL A 937 -5.64 -26.51 -14.77
N THR A 938 -5.65 -27.67 -14.13
CA THR A 938 -4.45 -28.44 -13.80
C THR A 938 -4.67 -29.93 -13.96
N ASP A 939 -3.65 -30.63 -14.47
CA ASP A 939 -3.56 -32.11 -14.48
C ASP A 939 -2.61 -32.63 -13.37
N GLY A 940 -2.26 -31.76 -12.42
CA GLY A 940 -1.30 -32.02 -11.35
C GLY A 940 0.17 -31.76 -11.73
N GLU A 941 0.49 -31.57 -13.02
CA GLU A 941 1.85 -31.30 -13.49
C GLU A 941 1.97 -29.94 -14.19
N TYR A 942 1.00 -29.59 -15.02
CA TYR A 942 0.88 -28.31 -15.71
C TYR A 942 -0.33 -27.55 -15.19
N ASN A 943 -0.15 -26.23 -15.04
CA ASN A 943 -1.21 -25.31 -14.60
C ASN A 943 -1.43 -24.27 -15.70
N ALA A 944 -2.62 -24.25 -16.29
CA ALA A 944 -3.02 -23.30 -17.32
C ALA A 944 -4.14 -22.39 -16.81
N SER A 945 -3.85 -21.09 -16.67
CA SER A 945 -4.86 -20.10 -16.27
C SER A 945 -5.98 -20.02 -17.30
N LEU A 946 -7.22 -19.92 -16.84
CA LEU A 946 -8.37 -19.62 -17.71
C LEU A 946 -8.17 -18.23 -18.33
N ARG A 947 -8.56 -18.08 -19.59
CA ARG A 947 -8.55 -16.76 -20.26
C ARG A 947 -9.77 -15.97 -19.81
N LYS A 948 -9.77 -14.65 -20.05
CA LYS A 948 -10.89 -13.76 -19.70
C LYS A 948 -12.25 -14.16 -20.29
N SER A 949 -12.25 -14.93 -21.38
CA SER A 949 -13.45 -15.45 -22.04
C SER A 949 -13.91 -16.81 -21.51
N ASP A 950 -13.10 -17.51 -20.73
CA ASP A 950 -13.43 -18.84 -20.23
C ASP A 950 -14.09 -18.67 -18.84
N SER A 951 -15.35 -19.11 -18.67
CA SER A 951 -16.01 -19.24 -17.35
C SER A 951 -15.69 -20.61 -16.73
N VAL A 952 -15.81 -20.74 -15.41
CA VAL A 952 -15.59 -22.05 -14.75
C VAL A 952 -16.75 -22.99 -15.05
N GLU A 953 -17.95 -22.43 -15.12
CA GLU A 953 -19.22 -23.13 -15.33
C GLU A 953 -19.28 -23.76 -16.72
N ASP A 954 -18.84 -23.05 -17.78
CA ASP A 954 -18.97 -23.49 -19.18
C ASP A 954 -17.72 -24.20 -19.73
N LEU A 955 -16.68 -24.38 -18.91
CA LEU A 955 -15.45 -25.03 -19.35
C LEU A 955 -15.68 -26.52 -19.67
N THR A 956 -15.39 -26.94 -20.91
CA THR A 956 -15.45 -28.33 -21.37
C THR A 956 -14.11 -29.06 -21.24
N ASP A 957 -14.15 -30.40 -21.29
CA ASP A 957 -12.95 -31.25 -21.25
C ASP A 957 -11.97 -30.94 -22.40
N GLU A 958 -12.48 -30.71 -23.61
CA GLU A 958 -11.64 -30.40 -24.78
C GLU A 958 -10.92 -29.06 -24.60
N ARG A 959 -11.63 -28.05 -24.07
CA ARG A 959 -11.07 -26.71 -23.85
C ARG A 959 -10.03 -26.71 -22.73
N ALA A 960 -10.25 -27.48 -21.67
CA ALA A 960 -9.28 -27.69 -20.60
C ALA A 960 -7.99 -28.37 -21.09
N ALA A 961 -8.14 -29.42 -21.90
CA ALA A 961 -7.01 -30.13 -22.51
C ALA A 961 -6.20 -29.21 -23.45
N GLU A 962 -6.87 -28.37 -24.24
CA GLU A 962 -6.22 -27.38 -25.12
C GLU A 962 -5.35 -26.40 -24.32
N LEU A 963 -5.89 -25.83 -23.23
CA LEU A 963 -5.16 -24.90 -22.36
C LEU A 963 -3.92 -25.55 -21.72
N LEU A 964 -4.03 -26.81 -21.29
CA LEU A 964 -2.90 -27.58 -20.75
C LEU A 964 -1.87 -27.91 -21.83
N ALA A 965 -2.29 -28.27 -23.04
CA ALA A 965 -1.40 -28.55 -24.17
C ALA A 965 -0.59 -27.30 -24.58
N GLU A 966 -1.23 -26.13 -24.66
CA GLU A 966 -0.53 -24.87 -24.90
C GLU A 966 0.49 -24.54 -23.80
N LYS A 967 0.17 -24.87 -22.54
CA LYS A 967 1.07 -24.66 -21.43
C LYS A 967 2.29 -25.59 -21.49
N ARG A 968 2.09 -26.85 -21.89
CA ARG A 968 3.17 -27.82 -22.13
C ARG A 968 4.11 -27.36 -23.25
N ALA A 969 3.54 -26.85 -24.35
CA ALA A 969 4.31 -26.35 -25.48
C ALA A 969 5.23 -25.16 -25.13
N LYS A 970 4.91 -24.39 -24.08
CA LYS A 970 5.71 -23.24 -23.62
C LYS A 970 6.92 -23.62 -22.73
N GLY A 971 7.03 -24.88 -22.28
CA GLY A 971 8.16 -25.41 -21.50
C GLY A 971 8.24 -24.92 -20.03
N PRO A 972 8.99 -25.62 -19.16
CA PRO A 972 9.15 -25.25 -17.75
C PRO A 972 10.12 -24.08 -17.55
N ALA A 973 9.86 -23.22 -16.57
CA ALA A 973 10.76 -22.12 -16.19
C ALA A 973 12.11 -22.65 -15.67
N PRO A 974 13.26 -22.01 -16.01
CA PRO A 974 14.58 -22.51 -15.63
C PRO A 974 14.79 -22.49 -14.11
N LYS A 975 15.21 -23.64 -13.55
CA LYS A 975 15.61 -23.77 -12.13
C LYS A 975 16.91 -23.00 -11.86
N LYS A 976 16.87 -21.98 -11.01
CA LYS A 976 18.08 -21.33 -10.44
C LYS A 976 18.84 -22.33 -9.57
N ARG A 977 20.12 -22.58 -9.90
CA ARG A 977 21.09 -23.25 -9.01
C ARG A 977 21.29 -22.41 -7.75
N SER A 978 21.07 -22.99 -6.58
CA SER A 978 21.36 -22.35 -5.30
C SER A 978 22.88 -22.27 -5.09
N THR A 979 23.38 -21.08 -4.81
CA THR A 979 24.76 -20.85 -4.39
C THR A 979 24.93 -21.34 -2.95
N ILE A 980 25.84 -22.30 -2.75
CA ILE A 980 26.27 -22.81 -1.44
C ILE A 980 26.90 -21.65 -0.65
N ARG A 981 26.26 -21.24 0.45
CA ARG A 981 26.80 -20.27 1.42
C ARG A 981 27.69 -21.03 2.41
N LYS A 982 29.00 -20.76 2.40
CA LYS A 982 29.95 -21.28 3.39
C LYS A 982 29.57 -20.83 4.81
N LYS A 983 29.55 -21.79 5.76
CA LYS A 983 29.40 -21.55 7.20
C LYS A 983 30.56 -20.72 7.73
N ALA A 984 30.25 -19.67 8.49
CA ALA A 984 31.20 -18.99 9.37
C ALA A 984 31.37 -19.81 10.67
N THR A 985 32.60 -19.98 11.11
CA THR A 985 32.99 -20.65 12.36
C THR A 985 32.63 -19.80 13.58
N ALA A 986 32.07 -20.46 14.60
CA ALA A 986 31.78 -19.87 15.90
C ALA A 986 33.09 -19.62 16.68
N LYS A 987 33.23 -18.42 17.27
CA LYS A 987 34.20 -18.16 18.34
C LYS A 987 33.56 -18.52 19.69
N SER A 988 34.29 -19.29 20.50
CA SER A 988 33.97 -19.62 21.88
C SER A 988 34.13 -18.41 22.81
N LYS A 989 33.24 -18.35 23.82
CA LYS A 989 33.24 -17.60 25.10
C LYS A 989 34.14 -16.37 25.24
#